data_AF-A0A1Y9H2I7-F1
#
_entry.id   AF-A0A1Y9H2I7-F1
#
_cell.length_a   1.000
_cell.length_b   1.000
_cell.length_c   1.000
_cell.angle_alpha   90.00
_cell.angle_beta   90.00
_cell.angle_gamma   90.00
#
_symmetry.space_group_name_H-M   'P 1'
#
loop_
_entity.id
_entity.type
_entity.pdbx_description
1 polymer ?
#
loop_
_entity_poly.entity_id
_entity_poly.type
_entity_poly.pdbx_seq_one_letter_code
_entity_poly.pdbx_strand_id
1 'polypeptide(L)'
;MMLFVVASALIALCQVDAVNVATSYSVVHHDQPAAQPRLLQKASHVYAPAAHVVTASHTYGHAAAPHYAPLVSKTRYTVPFLSALQAQPQCPAPPSCIKSRYRTLDGSCNNLQNPTWGTPNRRYGRLLTPKYGDGISLPTVSVTGQDLPNARVVSLVAFGEQDIPDPEYTLGNMQWGQIMTHDMSMQAGGTQSKKHPTRCCTDEGKLIGKERAPSSCYPIIVPEHDPAHSQTETECINFVRTLTDREDQCTPTHPTQPAEQLTTVTSYLDLSLVYGNSDQQNAGLRAFTGGRMAVVERDGYEWPPNNPNATAECENESRDEVCYLAGDARVNQNPGLTIMQIILLREHNRIADQLQKYNPHWEDELLFQEARRINVAQYQHINYYEWLPIFLGWENMVKNRLIYRVKGGEYINDYDPSQDPSVLNSHATAAFRYFHSQIEGRLDLVSEIRKPTGSLRLSDWFNRPSIIEAGDNYDFLTRGLATQPEELTDTNFDAEIKHFLFRRGRPFGGDLRAIDVQRNRDHGLAGYNDYREFCGFKRASTWEDLMDLISPQDVSKLQSLYASIDDIDLTVGGSLEAHVNGALAGPTFLCILTEQFYRTRVADRFFYERGDKELAFTREQLAEIRKASMARLFCDNGNHVASMQPKAFLRISHSNQVVPCTQLPEVDLSLWKDLSYDNSLNSFHYFHNYKK
;
A
#
# COMPACT_ATOMS: atom_id res chain seq x y z
N MET A 1 -29.27 18.86 -55.08
CA MET A 1 -28.94 17.42 -55.10
C MET A 1 -27.43 17.27 -54.90
N MET A 2 -26.97 17.47 -53.67
CA MET A 2 -25.56 17.30 -53.30
C MET A 2 -25.50 17.13 -51.78
N LEU A 3 -25.64 15.89 -51.36
CA LEU A 3 -25.51 15.40 -49.99
C LEU A 3 -25.63 13.88 -50.14
N PHE A 4 -24.50 13.15 -50.23
CA PHE A 4 -24.40 11.71 -49.89
C PHE A 4 -23.02 11.07 -50.16
N VAL A 5 -21.89 11.81 -50.18
CA VAL A 5 -20.56 11.19 -50.40
C VAL A 5 -19.49 11.58 -49.36
N VAL A 6 -19.85 12.14 -48.19
CA VAL A 6 -18.85 12.52 -47.16
C VAL A 6 -18.97 11.72 -45.85
N ALA A 7 -19.88 10.75 -45.77
CA ALA A 7 -20.13 10.01 -44.52
C ALA A 7 -19.37 8.67 -44.37
N SER A 8 -18.54 8.28 -45.33
CA SER A 8 -17.90 6.93 -45.33
C SER A 8 -16.38 6.94 -45.19
N ALA A 9 -15.75 8.11 -44.97
CA ALA A 9 -14.30 8.24 -44.84
C ALA A 9 -13.82 8.68 -43.44
N LEU A 10 -14.72 8.83 -42.46
CA LEU A 10 -14.41 9.33 -41.11
C LEU A 10 -14.70 8.33 -39.97
N ILE A 11 -14.98 7.07 -40.28
CA ILE A 11 -15.22 5.99 -39.30
C ILE A 11 -14.05 4.97 -39.27
N ALA A 12 -13.00 5.16 -40.07
CA ALA A 12 -11.90 4.20 -40.22
C ALA A 12 -10.59 4.58 -39.50
N LEU A 13 -10.59 5.50 -38.52
CA LEU A 13 -9.37 5.98 -37.85
C LEU A 13 -9.40 6.02 -36.31
N CYS A 14 -10.38 5.38 -35.65
CA CYS A 14 -10.39 5.20 -34.19
C CYS A 14 -10.66 3.75 -33.78
N GLN A 15 -10.01 2.78 -34.44
CA GLN A 15 -9.83 1.45 -33.85
C GLN A 15 -8.38 1.39 -33.37
N VAL A 16 -8.19 1.58 -32.06
CA VAL A 16 -7.02 1.04 -31.39
C VAL A 16 -7.15 -0.47 -31.57
N ASP A 17 -6.25 -1.07 -32.35
CA ASP A 17 -6.21 -2.52 -32.54
C ASP A 17 -5.94 -3.16 -31.18
N ALA A 18 -7.00 -3.54 -30.47
CA ALA A 18 -6.91 -4.47 -29.37
C ALA A 18 -6.40 -5.79 -29.96
N VAL A 19 -5.11 -6.05 -29.78
CA VAL A 19 -4.51 -7.29 -30.24
C VAL A 19 -5.24 -8.42 -29.52
N ASN A 20 -5.90 -9.29 -30.29
CA ASN A 20 -6.44 -10.56 -29.79
C ASN A 20 -5.28 -11.49 -29.41
N VAL A 21 -4.56 -11.15 -28.34
CA VAL A 21 -3.61 -12.06 -27.72
C VAL A 21 -4.45 -13.03 -26.90
N ALA A 22 -4.76 -14.18 -27.48
CA ALA A 22 -5.26 -15.33 -26.72
C ALA A 22 -4.14 -15.81 -25.80
N THR A 23 -3.97 -15.18 -24.64
CA THR A 23 -2.92 -15.59 -23.71
C THR A 23 -3.36 -16.81 -22.90
N SER A 24 -2.92 -17.99 -23.33
CA SER A 24 -2.80 -19.14 -22.44
C SER A 24 -1.57 -18.99 -21.54
N TYR A 25 -1.41 -17.86 -20.83
CA TYR A 25 -0.49 -17.85 -19.69
C TYR A 25 -1.20 -18.59 -18.55
N SER A 26 -0.52 -19.59 -18.02
CA SER A 26 -0.86 -20.25 -16.77
C SER A 26 0.41 -20.08 -15.96
N VAL A 27 0.37 -19.35 -14.84
CA VAL A 27 1.45 -19.48 -13.88
C VAL A 27 1.34 -20.92 -13.38
N VAL A 28 2.24 -21.78 -13.83
CA VAL A 28 2.27 -23.17 -13.36
C VAL A 28 2.71 -23.11 -11.91
N HIS A 29 1.76 -23.19 -10.99
CA HIS A 29 2.02 -23.37 -9.57
C HIS A 29 2.64 -24.76 -9.41
N HIS A 30 3.98 -24.84 -9.55
CA HIS A 30 4.70 -26.09 -9.37
C HIS A 30 4.72 -26.45 -7.88
N ASP A 31 4.00 -27.50 -7.51
CA ASP A 31 4.31 -28.28 -6.31
C ASP A 31 5.71 -28.89 -6.50
N GLN A 32 6.75 -28.28 -5.90
CA GLN A 32 8.07 -28.92 -5.82
C GLN A 32 8.28 -29.59 -4.45
N PRO A 33 8.78 -30.85 -4.42
CA PRO A 33 8.96 -31.60 -3.19
C PRO A 33 10.20 -31.16 -2.41
N ALA A 34 10.05 -31.03 -1.09
CA ALA A 34 11.07 -30.59 -0.15
C ALA A 34 12.34 -31.46 -0.17
N ALA A 35 13.50 -30.81 -0.33
CA ALA A 35 14.82 -31.41 -0.08
C ALA A 35 15.39 -30.86 1.25
N GLN A 36 15.47 -31.71 2.29
CA GLN A 36 16.13 -31.39 3.56
C GLN A 36 17.66 -31.59 3.48
N PRO A 37 18.47 -30.68 4.03
CA PRO A 37 19.87 -30.97 4.38
C PRO A 37 20.01 -31.36 5.87
N ARG A 38 20.65 -32.51 6.13
CA ARG A 38 21.05 -32.97 7.48
C ARG A 38 22.20 -32.13 8.04
N LEU A 39 22.04 -31.60 9.26
CA LEU A 39 23.11 -30.96 10.04
C LEU A 39 23.67 -31.92 11.09
N LEU A 40 25.00 -32.10 11.10
CA LEU A 40 25.78 -32.80 12.12
C LEU A 40 26.20 -31.79 13.21
N GLN A 41 25.71 -31.95 14.44
CA GLN A 41 26.16 -31.21 15.62
C GLN A 41 27.35 -31.91 16.29
N LYS A 42 28.39 -31.14 16.64
CA LYS A 42 29.37 -31.47 17.68
C LYS A 42 29.32 -30.38 18.75
N ALA A 43 29.14 -30.81 20.00
CA ALA A 43 29.06 -29.97 21.19
C ALA A 43 30.43 -29.77 21.85
N SER A 44 30.62 -28.61 22.49
CA SER A 44 31.71 -28.34 23.42
C SER A 44 31.18 -27.54 24.61
N HIS A 45 31.32 -28.10 25.82
CA HIS A 45 31.05 -27.45 27.11
C HIS A 45 32.27 -26.68 27.61
N VAL A 46 32.10 -25.50 28.24
CA VAL A 46 33.04 -24.97 29.26
C VAL A 46 32.28 -24.19 30.34
N TYR A 47 32.69 -24.43 31.59
CA TYR A 47 32.24 -23.92 32.89
C TYR A 47 32.61 -22.44 33.16
N ALA A 48 31.84 -21.78 34.03
CA ALA A 48 32.16 -20.49 34.65
C ALA A 48 32.40 -20.63 36.18
N PRO A 49 33.31 -19.87 36.80
CA PRO A 49 33.40 -19.75 38.25
C PRO A 49 32.95 -18.35 38.76
N ALA A 50 32.47 -18.35 40.00
CA ALA A 50 31.98 -17.21 40.77
C ALA A 50 33.06 -16.60 41.69
N ALA A 51 32.93 -15.31 42.03
CA ALA A 51 33.53 -14.66 43.22
C ALA A 51 32.80 -13.32 43.49
N HIS A 52 32.03 -13.23 44.58
CA HIS A 52 32.36 -12.64 45.89
C HIS A 52 32.30 -11.10 45.97
N VAL A 53 31.30 -10.64 46.71
CA VAL A 53 30.97 -9.25 47.07
C VAL A 53 31.61 -8.93 48.43
N VAL A 54 32.23 -7.74 48.55
CA VAL A 54 32.56 -7.11 49.84
C VAL A 54 31.81 -5.78 49.92
N THR A 55 30.98 -5.66 50.96
CA THR A 55 30.20 -4.49 51.33
C THR A 55 31.01 -3.54 52.21
N ALA A 56 30.88 -2.23 51.98
CA ALA A 56 31.16 -1.22 52.99
C ALA A 56 30.03 -0.17 52.99
N SER A 57 29.55 0.10 54.18
CA SER A 57 28.39 0.89 54.57
C SER A 57 28.78 2.33 54.90
N HIS A 58 27.89 3.29 54.67
CA HIS A 58 27.77 4.48 55.52
C HIS A 58 26.35 5.06 55.46
N THR A 59 25.82 5.30 56.66
CA THR A 59 24.52 5.85 57.02
C THR A 59 24.64 7.34 57.34
N TYR A 60 23.58 8.13 57.07
CA TYR A 60 23.15 9.26 57.93
C TYR A 60 21.65 9.50 57.70
N GLY A 61 20.93 9.81 58.78
CA GLY A 61 19.47 9.97 58.81
C GLY A 61 18.98 11.27 59.44
N HIS A 62 17.65 11.31 59.65
CA HIS A 62 16.77 12.33 60.29
C HIS A 62 16.19 13.41 59.35
N ALA A 63 14.90 13.83 59.40
CA ALA A 63 13.70 13.46 60.16
C ALA A 63 12.42 14.07 59.48
N ALA A 64 11.24 13.57 59.85
CA ALA A 64 9.85 13.88 59.36
C ALA A 64 9.34 15.31 59.74
N ALA A 65 8.20 15.91 59.33
CA ALA A 65 6.89 15.58 58.67
C ALA A 65 6.11 16.93 58.46
N PRO A 66 4.82 17.06 58.01
CA PRO A 66 3.99 16.24 57.10
C PRO A 66 3.05 17.04 56.11
N HIS A 67 2.42 16.27 55.20
CA HIS A 67 1.14 16.45 54.46
C HIS A 67 0.95 17.55 53.39
N TYR A 68 0.85 17.13 52.12
CA TYR A 68 -0.36 17.13 51.26
C TYR A 68 -0.04 16.30 50.00
N ALA A 69 -0.89 15.32 49.65
CA ALA A 69 -0.64 14.36 48.56
C ALA A 69 -1.69 14.49 47.45
N PRO A 70 -1.25 14.49 46.17
CA PRO A 70 -1.95 13.80 45.10
C PRO A 70 -1.07 12.65 44.56
N LEU A 71 -1.71 11.50 44.34
CA LEU A 71 -1.10 10.26 43.86
C LEU A 71 -0.56 10.41 42.44
N VAL A 72 0.75 10.67 42.31
CA VAL A 72 1.53 10.44 41.10
C VAL A 72 2.45 9.25 41.37
N SER A 73 2.19 8.14 40.70
CA SER A 73 3.06 6.95 40.73
C SER A 73 4.45 7.33 40.22
N LYS A 74 5.43 7.35 41.13
CA LYS A 74 6.86 7.54 40.82
C LYS A 74 7.52 6.18 40.64
N THR A 75 7.46 5.62 39.44
CA THR A 75 8.43 4.58 39.05
C THR A 75 9.71 5.31 38.62
N ARG A 76 10.70 5.35 39.52
CA ARG A 76 12.05 5.87 39.22
C ARG A 76 12.75 4.86 38.31
N TYR A 77 12.83 5.16 37.02
CA TYR A 77 13.81 4.53 36.14
C TYR A 77 15.18 5.15 36.44
N THR A 78 16.03 4.40 37.14
CA THR A 78 17.47 4.69 37.20
C THR A 78 18.06 4.48 35.82
N VAL A 79 18.54 5.56 35.20
CA VAL A 79 19.32 5.52 33.96
C VAL A 79 20.74 5.04 34.31
N PRO A 80 21.21 3.87 33.83
CA PRO A 80 22.61 3.52 33.95
C PRO A 80 23.35 4.18 32.78
N PHE A 81 24.00 5.31 33.07
CA PHE A 81 25.11 5.79 32.25
C PHE A 81 26.35 4.95 32.60
N LEU A 82 27.05 4.48 31.56
CA LEU A 82 28.35 3.79 31.53
C LEU A 82 28.35 2.25 31.52
N SER A 83 28.10 1.68 30.33
CA SER A 83 29.08 0.79 29.66
C SER A 83 28.69 0.60 28.19
N ALA A 84 29.12 1.51 27.31
CA ALA A 84 29.11 1.28 25.87
C ALA A 84 30.29 0.36 25.49
N LEU A 85 30.23 -0.88 25.96
CA LEU A 85 30.89 -2.00 25.31
C LEU A 85 29.91 -2.50 24.26
N GLN A 86 30.36 -2.61 23.01
CA GLN A 86 29.62 -3.05 21.82
C GLN A 86 28.54 -4.09 22.17
N ALA A 87 27.31 -3.63 22.40
CA ALA A 87 26.18 -4.52 22.49
C ALA A 87 26.01 -5.11 21.09
N GLN A 88 26.19 -6.42 20.97
CA GLN A 88 25.79 -7.09 19.74
C GLN A 88 24.30 -6.77 19.51
N PRO A 89 23.91 -6.41 18.28
CA PRO A 89 22.51 -6.17 17.96
C PRO A 89 21.70 -7.39 18.39
N GLN A 90 20.82 -7.22 19.38
CA GLN A 90 19.96 -8.29 19.85
C GLN A 90 18.80 -8.42 18.86
N CYS A 91 18.97 -9.29 17.89
CA CYS A 91 17.94 -9.54 16.90
C CYS A 91 16.77 -10.30 17.53
N PRO A 92 15.52 -9.89 17.28
CA PRO A 92 14.36 -10.53 17.88
C PRO A 92 14.28 -11.98 17.42
N ALA A 93 14.24 -12.90 18.38
CA ALA A 93 13.97 -14.30 18.08
C ALA A 93 12.57 -14.43 17.45
N PRO A 94 12.36 -15.36 16.51
CA PRO A 94 11.03 -15.64 15.99
C PRO A 94 10.05 -15.88 17.15
N PRO A 95 8.84 -15.30 17.11
CA PRO A 95 7.88 -15.49 18.17
C PRO A 95 7.42 -16.95 18.23
N SER A 96 7.12 -17.43 19.44
CA SER A 96 6.42 -18.70 19.61
C SER A 96 4.95 -18.51 19.31
N CYS A 97 4.43 -19.24 18.31
CA CYS A 97 3.06 -19.05 17.85
C CYS A 97 2.05 -19.85 18.67
N ILE A 98 1.04 -19.15 19.17
CA ILE A 98 -0.18 -19.74 19.71
C ILE A 98 -1.28 -19.54 18.66
N LYS A 99 -2.03 -20.61 18.38
CA LYS A 99 -3.16 -20.51 17.46
C LYS A 99 -4.20 -19.56 18.08
N SER A 100 -4.45 -18.45 17.41
CA SER A 100 -5.37 -17.39 17.82
C SER A 100 -6.37 -17.13 16.72
N ARG A 101 -7.59 -16.73 17.12
CA ARG A 101 -8.66 -16.28 16.23
C ARG A 101 -8.32 -14.97 15.52
N TYR A 102 -7.53 -14.12 16.17
CA TYR A 102 -7.18 -12.79 15.67
C TYR A 102 -5.73 -12.75 15.20
N ARG A 103 -5.50 -11.94 14.15
CA ARG A 103 -4.16 -11.67 13.63
C ARG A 103 -3.43 -10.71 14.55
N THR A 104 -2.12 -10.89 14.72
CA THR A 104 -1.27 -9.87 15.35
C THR A 104 -1.23 -8.60 14.51
N LEU A 105 -0.75 -7.51 15.09
CA LEU A 105 -0.62 -6.22 14.39
C LEU A 105 0.62 -6.18 13.47
N ASP A 106 1.64 -6.96 13.78
CA ASP A 106 2.87 -7.07 12.99
C ASP A 106 2.83 -8.21 11.95
N GLY A 107 1.68 -8.86 11.78
CA GLY A 107 1.50 -9.99 10.86
C GLY A 107 2.16 -11.31 11.28
N SER A 108 2.91 -11.33 12.39
CA SER A 108 3.57 -12.53 12.88
C SER A 108 2.58 -13.67 13.18
N CYS A 109 3.07 -14.90 13.11
CA CYS A 109 2.27 -16.11 13.34
C CYS A 109 1.05 -16.27 12.41
N ASN A 110 0.99 -15.54 11.30
CA ASN A 110 0.13 -15.92 10.19
C ASN A 110 0.54 -17.31 9.69
N ASN A 111 1.79 -17.46 9.26
CA ASN A 111 2.37 -18.75 8.98
C ASN A 111 2.93 -19.38 10.27
N LEU A 112 2.34 -20.49 10.70
CA LEU A 112 2.74 -21.16 11.96
C LEU A 112 4.08 -21.90 11.85
N GLN A 113 4.54 -22.22 10.65
CA GLN A 113 5.83 -22.89 10.39
C GLN A 113 6.95 -21.87 10.22
N ASN A 114 6.63 -20.70 9.65
CA ASN A 114 7.53 -19.57 9.47
C ASN A 114 6.93 -18.31 10.12
N PRO A 115 7.02 -18.18 11.46
CA PRO A 115 6.33 -17.13 12.24
C PRO A 115 6.59 -15.68 11.81
N THR A 116 7.71 -15.43 11.12
CA THR A 116 8.16 -14.10 10.70
C THR A 116 7.88 -13.78 9.23
N TRP A 117 7.26 -14.68 8.48
CA TRP A 117 6.85 -14.40 7.11
C TRP A 117 5.76 -13.34 7.10
N GLY A 118 5.91 -12.35 6.21
CA GLY A 118 4.97 -11.24 6.07
C GLY A 118 5.04 -10.16 7.16
N THR A 119 5.99 -10.24 8.11
CA THR A 119 6.18 -9.18 9.12
C THR A 119 6.89 -7.96 8.52
N PRO A 120 6.77 -6.78 9.13
CA PRO A 120 7.59 -5.62 8.83
C PRO A 120 9.11 -5.89 8.92
N ASN A 121 9.90 -5.03 8.29
CA ASN A 121 11.37 -5.07 8.20
C ASN A 121 11.88 -6.39 7.61
N ARG A 122 11.24 -6.82 6.53
CA ARG A 122 11.59 -8.04 5.78
C ARG A 122 11.88 -7.72 4.34
N ARG A 123 12.63 -8.62 3.71
CA ARG A 123 12.97 -8.59 2.29
C ARG A 123 11.70 -8.62 1.45
N TYR A 124 11.70 -7.87 0.35
CA TYR A 124 10.77 -8.15 -0.74
C TYR A 124 11.06 -9.54 -1.33
N GLY A 125 10.02 -10.19 -1.87
CA GLY A 125 10.18 -11.39 -2.67
C GLY A 125 10.67 -11.08 -4.08
N ARG A 126 11.22 -12.08 -4.78
CA ARG A 126 11.64 -11.95 -6.19
C ARG A 126 11.16 -13.10 -7.05
N LEU A 127 10.74 -12.76 -8.27
CA LEU A 127 10.47 -13.71 -9.35
C LEU A 127 11.74 -14.01 -10.17
N LEU A 128 12.60 -13.00 -10.35
CA LEU A 128 13.86 -13.12 -11.08
C LEU A 128 15.04 -12.62 -10.25
N THR A 129 16.23 -13.15 -10.53
CA THR A 129 17.49 -12.75 -9.90
C THR A 129 17.74 -11.23 -10.06
N PRO A 130 18.26 -10.54 -9.03
CA PRO A 130 18.59 -9.12 -9.13
C PRO A 130 19.65 -8.84 -10.21
N LYS A 131 19.53 -7.69 -10.89
CA LYS A 131 20.45 -7.22 -11.94
C LYS A 131 21.13 -5.91 -11.52
N TYR A 132 22.07 -6.01 -10.60
CA TYR A 132 22.96 -4.89 -10.21
C TYR A 132 24.17 -4.80 -11.13
N GLY A 133 24.74 -3.61 -11.30
CA GLY A 133 25.91 -3.39 -12.17
C GLY A 133 27.18 -4.13 -11.71
N ASP A 134 27.33 -4.35 -10.41
CA ASP A 134 28.38 -5.17 -9.79
C ASP A 134 27.88 -6.58 -9.40
N GLY A 135 26.63 -6.92 -9.74
CA GLY A 135 25.96 -8.13 -9.28
C GLY A 135 25.63 -8.16 -7.78
N ILE A 136 25.89 -7.07 -7.04
CA ILE A 136 25.74 -7.02 -5.58
C ILE A 136 24.79 -5.90 -5.18
N SER A 137 25.09 -4.64 -5.47
CA SER A 137 24.32 -3.51 -4.97
C SER A 137 24.45 -2.23 -5.78
N LEU A 138 25.38 -2.11 -6.72
CA LEU A 138 25.49 -0.90 -7.54
C LEU A 138 24.33 -0.83 -8.55
N PRO A 139 23.71 0.35 -8.77
CA PRO A 139 22.62 0.48 -9.73
C PRO A 139 22.94 -0.14 -11.09
N THR A 140 21.91 -0.66 -11.75
CA THR A 140 22.03 -1.33 -13.05
C THR A 140 22.72 -0.45 -14.09
N VAL A 141 23.63 -1.05 -14.87
CA VAL A 141 24.30 -0.44 -16.03
C VAL A 141 23.86 -1.12 -17.31
N SER A 142 24.06 -0.46 -18.46
CA SER A 142 23.81 -1.03 -19.78
C SER A 142 24.70 -2.28 -20.01
N VAL A 143 24.24 -3.19 -20.87
CA VAL A 143 25.06 -4.29 -21.39
C VAL A 143 26.36 -3.84 -22.07
N THR A 144 26.44 -2.57 -22.46
CA THR A 144 27.66 -1.93 -23.00
C THR A 144 28.69 -1.56 -21.92
N GLY A 145 28.32 -1.65 -20.63
CA GLY A 145 29.11 -1.19 -19.49
C GLY A 145 28.98 0.32 -19.20
N GLN A 146 28.19 1.06 -19.98
CA GLN A 146 27.89 2.48 -19.74
C GLN A 146 26.65 2.67 -18.85
N ASP A 147 26.41 3.90 -18.39
CA ASP A 147 25.19 4.24 -17.68
C ASP A 147 23.94 4.01 -18.56
N LEU A 148 22.86 3.53 -17.95
CA LEU A 148 21.55 3.50 -18.60
C LEU A 148 21.04 4.93 -18.89
N PRO A 149 20.10 5.10 -19.84
CA PRO A 149 19.60 6.42 -20.22
C PRO A 149 19.06 7.18 -19.02
N ASN A 150 19.27 8.49 -18.97
CA ASN A 150 18.84 9.31 -17.84
C ASN A 150 17.33 9.14 -17.57
N ALA A 151 16.94 8.90 -16.31
CA ALA A 151 15.56 8.59 -15.95
C ALA A 151 14.55 9.72 -16.27
N ARG A 152 14.96 10.99 -16.15
CA ARG A 152 14.14 12.15 -16.54
C ARG A 152 13.98 12.21 -18.06
N VAL A 153 15.04 11.93 -18.83
CA VAL A 153 14.94 11.83 -20.29
C VAL A 153 14.00 10.71 -20.72
N VAL A 154 14.07 9.54 -20.07
CA VAL A 154 13.14 8.43 -20.34
C VAL A 154 11.69 8.86 -20.02
N SER A 155 11.45 9.52 -18.89
CA SER A 155 10.12 10.06 -18.53
C SER A 155 9.58 11.04 -19.59
N LEU A 156 10.42 11.96 -20.07
CA LEU A 156 10.03 12.99 -21.04
C LEU A 156 9.79 12.44 -22.46
N VAL A 157 10.57 11.43 -22.87
CA VAL A 157 10.55 10.93 -24.25
C VAL A 157 9.60 9.75 -24.42
N ALA A 158 9.61 8.79 -23.49
CA ALA A 158 8.79 7.58 -23.60
C ALA A 158 7.33 7.85 -23.23
N PHE A 159 7.08 8.76 -22.28
CA PHE A 159 5.77 8.99 -21.70
C PHE A 159 5.26 10.40 -21.97
N GLY A 160 3.99 10.51 -22.35
CA GLY A 160 3.30 11.76 -22.66
C GLY A 160 2.84 12.52 -21.41
N GLU A 161 2.08 13.58 -21.64
CA GLU A 161 1.47 14.43 -20.59
C GLU A 161 0.10 14.96 -21.02
N GLN A 162 -0.59 14.20 -21.89
CA GLN A 162 -1.95 14.55 -22.29
C GLN A 162 -2.91 14.20 -21.15
N ASP A 163 -3.81 15.12 -20.83
CA ASP A 163 -4.98 14.90 -19.97
C ASP A 163 -6.02 14.13 -20.79
N ILE A 164 -6.23 12.87 -20.43
CA ILE A 164 -7.14 11.93 -21.09
C ILE A 164 -8.02 11.28 -20.00
N PRO A 165 -9.19 11.87 -19.72
CA PRO A 165 -10.08 11.34 -18.69
C PRO A 165 -10.61 9.95 -19.04
N ASP A 166 -10.60 9.05 -18.07
CA ASP A 166 -11.12 7.69 -18.22
C ASP A 166 -12.66 7.71 -18.40
N PRO A 167 -13.20 7.03 -19.43
CA PRO A 167 -14.63 7.03 -19.71
C PRO A 167 -15.44 6.12 -18.76
N GLU A 168 -14.81 5.15 -18.10
CA GLU A 168 -15.46 4.08 -17.33
C GLU A 168 -15.23 4.18 -15.82
N TYR A 169 -14.05 4.64 -15.40
CA TYR A 169 -13.61 4.60 -14.01
C TYR A 169 -13.60 5.99 -13.36
N THR A 170 -13.79 5.99 -12.05
CA THR A 170 -13.80 7.20 -11.22
C THR A 170 -12.46 7.39 -10.54
N LEU A 171 -12.17 8.61 -10.08
CA LEU A 171 -10.96 8.92 -9.33
C LEU A 171 -10.77 8.03 -8.07
N GLY A 172 -11.86 7.54 -7.49
CA GLY A 172 -11.85 6.60 -6.37
C GLY A 172 -11.22 5.25 -6.72
N ASN A 173 -11.24 4.84 -7.99
CA ASN A 173 -10.60 3.63 -8.49
C ASN A 173 -9.08 3.73 -8.35
N MET A 174 -8.45 4.76 -8.92
CA MET A 174 -7.04 5.09 -8.72
C MET A 174 -6.69 5.22 -7.23
N GLN A 175 -7.50 5.98 -6.48
CA GLN A 175 -7.19 6.28 -5.09
C GLN A 175 -7.21 5.02 -4.19
N TRP A 176 -8.06 4.04 -4.51
CA TRP A 176 -8.09 2.77 -3.80
C TRP A 176 -6.90 1.87 -4.12
N GLY A 177 -6.36 1.94 -5.34
CA GLY A 177 -5.09 1.30 -5.68
C GLY A 177 -3.93 1.80 -4.81
N GLN A 178 -3.93 3.10 -4.49
CA GLN A 178 -2.96 3.65 -3.55
C GLN A 178 -3.15 3.11 -2.12
N ILE A 179 -4.40 2.97 -1.65
CA ILE A 179 -4.69 2.34 -0.34
C ILE A 179 -4.12 0.92 -0.28
N MET A 180 -4.38 0.11 -1.31
CA MET A 180 -3.84 -1.26 -1.39
C MET A 180 -2.32 -1.28 -1.41
N THR A 181 -1.69 -0.39 -2.18
CA THR A 181 -0.22 -0.29 -2.23
C THR A 181 0.37 0.00 -0.86
N HIS A 182 -0.27 0.91 -0.12
CA HIS A 182 0.21 1.36 1.18
C HIS A 182 0.04 0.31 2.27
N ASP A 183 -0.98 -0.54 2.18
CA ASP A 183 -1.17 -1.67 3.08
C ASP A 183 -0.12 -2.77 2.86
N MET A 184 0.26 -3.00 1.59
CA MET A 184 1.16 -4.10 1.23
C MET A 184 2.64 -3.74 1.30
N SER A 185 3.00 -2.47 1.11
CA SER A 185 4.41 -2.11 0.95
C SER A 185 4.78 -0.68 1.36
N MET A 186 5.95 -0.58 2.00
CA MET A 186 6.64 0.67 2.29
C MET A 186 8.14 0.43 2.33
N GLN A 187 8.85 0.98 1.36
CA GLN A 187 10.30 0.87 1.23
C GLN A 187 11.01 1.46 2.47
N ALA A 188 11.99 0.74 3.02
CA ALA A 188 12.80 1.21 4.14
C ALA A 188 13.75 2.35 3.73
N GLY A 189 14.06 3.26 4.66
CA GLY A 189 15.03 4.34 4.46
C GLY A 189 14.42 5.73 4.39
N GLY A 190 13.14 5.86 4.08
CA GLY A 190 12.43 7.13 4.18
C GLY A 190 11.00 7.02 3.70
N THR A 191 10.12 7.87 4.24
CA THR A 191 8.76 8.02 3.75
C THR A 191 8.70 9.19 2.77
N GLN A 192 7.76 9.17 1.82
CA GLN A 192 7.53 10.32 0.94
C GLN A 192 6.95 11.54 1.69
N SER A 193 6.37 11.33 2.87
CA SER A 193 5.84 12.39 3.73
C SER A 193 6.93 13.14 4.49
N LYS A 194 8.07 12.49 4.75
CA LYS A 194 9.22 13.12 5.41
C LYS A 194 10.29 13.51 4.41
N LYS A 195 10.83 14.71 4.62
CA LYS A 195 12.12 15.11 4.06
C LYS A 195 13.19 14.08 4.49
N HIS A 196 13.72 13.30 3.54
CA HIS A 196 14.79 12.34 3.83
C HIS A 196 16.00 13.05 4.50
N PRO A 197 16.61 12.48 5.56
CA PRO A 197 17.71 13.12 6.27
C PRO A 197 18.95 13.31 5.38
N THR A 198 19.25 12.32 4.54
CA THR A 198 20.25 12.42 3.47
C THR A 198 19.75 13.26 2.31
N ARG A 199 20.61 14.16 1.82
CA ARG A 199 20.40 15.00 0.64
C ARG A 199 21.43 14.67 -0.42
N CYS A 200 20.95 14.51 -1.65
CA CYS A 200 21.75 14.29 -2.85
C CYS A 200 21.72 15.48 -3.80
N CYS A 201 20.68 16.30 -3.66
CA CYS A 201 20.58 17.64 -4.20
C CYS A 201 20.44 18.63 -3.05
N THR A 202 20.92 19.86 -3.23
CA THR A 202 20.58 20.96 -2.31
C THR A 202 19.07 21.18 -2.33
N ASP A 203 18.56 21.92 -1.35
CA ASP A 203 17.15 22.28 -1.37
C ASP A 203 16.86 23.05 -2.67
N GLU A 204 17.72 23.91 -3.20
CA GLU A 204 17.57 24.64 -4.48
C GLU A 204 17.73 23.75 -5.74
N GLY A 205 17.93 22.44 -5.58
CA GLY A 205 18.05 21.51 -6.70
C GLY A 205 19.42 21.51 -7.39
N LYS A 206 20.47 21.95 -6.69
CA LYS A 206 21.86 21.88 -7.19
C LYS A 206 22.51 20.56 -6.81
N LEU A 207 23.41 20.05 -7.65
CA LEU A 207 24.05 18.76 -7.41
C LEU A 207 25.06 18.86 -6.26
N ILE A 208 24.96 17.95 -5.28
CA ILE A 208 25.99 17.82 -4.25
C ILE A 208 27.16 17.04 -4.86
N GLY A 209 28.34 17.68 -4.91
CA GLY A 209 29.53 17.08 -5.53
C GLY A 209 29.89 15.71 -4.93
N LYS A 210 30.38 14.79 -5.78
CA LYS A 210 30.61 13.36 -5.46
C LYS A 210 31.44 13.13 -4.19
N GLU A 211 32.41 14.00 -3.89
CA GLU A 211 33.26 13.89 -2.70
C GLU A 211 32.52 14.16 -1.38
N ARG A 212 31.43 14.94 -1.44
CA ARG A 212 30.60 15.33 -0.28
C ARG A 212 29.30 14.54 -0.19
N ALA A 213 28.86 13.96 -1.30
CA ALA A 213 27.63 13.19 -1.36
C ALA A 213 27.79 11.85 -0.61
N PRO A 214 26.86 11.49 0.29
CA PRO A 214 26.84 10.15 0.89
C PRO A 214 26.74 9.05 -0.15
N SER A 215 27.28 7.86 0.13
CA SER A 215 27.29 6.73 -0.80
C SER A 215 25.91 6.22 -1.20
N SER A 216 24.88 6.52 -0.40
CA SER A 216 23.47 6.22 -0.70
C SER A 216 22.82 7.21 -1.68
N CYS A 217 23.57 8.20 -2.16
CA CYS A 217 23.03 9.15 -3.13
C CYS A 217 23.00 8.61 -4.55
N TYR A 218 21.84 8.74 -5.18
CA TYR A 218 21.64 8.37 -6.58
C TYR A 218 20.70 9.37 -7.27
N PRO A 219 21.07 10.67 -7.32
CA PRO A 219 20.20 11.74 -7.81
C PRO A 219 19.86 11.55 -9.29
N ILE A 220 18.67 11.99 -9.68
CA ILE A 220 18.26 12.04 -11.08
C ILE A 220 18.77 13.36 -11.65
N ILE A 221 19.68 13.28 -12.62
CA ILE A 221 20.26 14.47 -13.23
C ILE A 221 19.22 15.11 -14.17
N VAL A 222 19.04 16.43 -14.07
CA VAL A 222 18.17 17.18 -14.97
C VAL A 222 18.92 17.45 -16.27
N PRO A 223 18.32 17.17 -17.45
CA PRO A 223 18.95 17.48 -18.73
C PRO A 223 18.99 19.00 -19.00
N GLU A 224 19.99 19.45 -19.77
CA GLU A 224 20.22 20.90 -20.05
C GLU A 224 19.01 21.61 -20.67
N HIS A 225 18.22 20.89 -21.48
CA HIS A 225 17.02 21.41 -22.14
C HIS A 225 15.72 20.85 -21.54
N ASP A 226 15.70 20.64 -20.22
CA ASP A 226 14.48 20.20 -19.52
C ASP A 226 13.36 21.25 -19.66
N PRO A 227 12.13 20.85 -20.03
CA PRO A 227 11.03 21.80 -20.26
C PRO A 227 10.59 22.58 -19.02
N ALA A 228 10.76 21.99 -17.82
CA ALA A 228 10.40 22.61 -16.55
C ALA A 228 11.64 23.25 -15.90
N HIS A 229 12.67 22.46 -15.70
CA HIS A 229 13.77 22.79 -14.80
C HIS A 229 14.86 23.68 -15.38
N SER A 230 14.93 23.82 -16.72
CA SER A 230 15.86 24.76 -17.36
C SER A 230 15.57 26.22 -16.99
N GLN A 231 14.33 26.53 -16.61
CA GLN A 231 13.89 27.87 -16.21
C GLN A 231 14.32 28.26 -14.79
N THR A 232 14.70 27.28 -13.96
CA THR A 232 15.04 27.47 -12.55
C THR A 232 16.47 27.06 -12.21
N GLU A 233 17.31 26.86 -13.24
CA GLU A 233 18.68 26.35 -13.12
C GLU A 233 18.79 25.09 -12.22
N THR A 234 17.77 24.24 -12.22
CA THR A 234 17.77 23.03 -11.40
C THR A 234 18.63 21.96 -12.08
N GLU A 235 19.59 21.39 -11.36
CA GLU A 235 20.58 20.43 -11.89
C GLU A 235 20.22 18.98 -11.55
N CYS A 236 19.48 18.74 -10.46
CA CYS A 236 19.06 17.40 -10.10
C CYS A 236 17.75 17.34 -9.30
N ILE A 237 17.05 16.23 -9.47
CA ILE A 237 15.93 15.80 -8.63
C ILE A 237 16.49 14.86 -7.56
N ASN A 238 16.21 15.17 -6.29
CA ASN A 238 16.78 14.45 -5.17
C ASN A 238 16.26 13.01 -5.11
N PHE A 239 17.18 12.04 -5.16
CA PHE A 239 16.87 10.62 -5.00
C PHE A 239 17.92 9.95 -4.11
N VAL A 240 17.44 9.28 -3.08
CA VAL A 240 18.24 8.49 -2.15
C VAL A 240 17.87 7.03 -2.30
N ARG A 241 18.89 6.18 -2.35
CA ARG A 241 18.75 4.74 -2.47
C ARG A 241 17.98 4.14 -1.31
N THR A 242 17.13 3.16 -1.60
CA THR A 242 16.36 2.42 -0.61
C THR A 242 17.29 1.63 0.31
N LEU A 243 16.97 1.54 1.60
CA LEU A 243 17.72 0.67 2.51
C LEU A 243 17.53 -0.80 2.14
N THR A 244 18.61 -1.55 2.27
CA THR A 244 18.69 -2.96 1.97
C THR A 244 18.95 -3.78 3.23
N ASP A 245 18.84 -5.09 3.08
CA ASP A 245 19.28 -6.08 4.07
C ASP A 245 20.77 -5.99 4.43
N ARG A 246 21.60 -5.32 3.62
CA ARG A 246 23.02 -5.10 3.93
C ARG A 246 23.22 -4.08 5.03
N GLU A 247 22.28 -3.15 5.20
CA GLU A 247 22.25 -2.23 6.33
C GLU A 247 21.56 -2.83 7.57
N ASP A 248 20.87 -3.97 7.43
CA ASP A 248 20.20 -4.66 8.53
C ASP A 248 21.13 -5.65 9.24
N GLN A 249 21.50 -5.32 10.47
CA GLN A 249 22.34 -6.18 11.30
C GLN A 249 21.66 -7.51 11.69
N CYS A 250 20.33 -7.59 11.53
CA CYS A 250 19.55 -8.79 11.84
C CYS A 250 19.29 -9.72 10.66
N THR A 251 19.69 -9.32 9.47
CA THR A 251 19.61 -10.15 8.26
C THR A 251 21.00 -10.25 7.64
N PRO A 252 21.94 -11.02 8.24
CA PRO A 252 23.31 -11.08 7.75
C PRO A 252 23.36 -11.60 6.31
N THR A 253 23.69 -10.72 5.38
CA THR A 253 23.95 -11.05 3.96
C THR A 253 25.39 -11.46 3.76
N HIS A 254 25.62 -12.52 2.97
CA HIS A 254 26.98 -12.81 2.52
C HIS A 254 27.47 -11.66 1.61
N PRO A 255 28.76 -11.23 1.70
CA PRO A 255 29.24 -10.06 0.95
C PRO A 255 29.01 -10.13 -0.56
N THR A 256 29.02 -11.33 -1.14
CA THR A 256 28.83 -11.62 -2.57
C THR A 256 27.38 -11.87 -2.99
N GLN A 257 26.43 -11.88 -2.05
CA GLN A 257 25.02 -12.01 -2.39
C GLN A 257 24.46 -10.65 -2.81
N PRO A 258 23.58 -10.62 -3.83
CA PRO A 258 22.84 -9.42 -4.20
C PRO A 258 22.05 -8.84 -3.01
N ALA A 259 21.99 -7.52 -2.94
CA ALA A 259 21.22 -6.77 -1.96
C ALA A 259 19.72 -6.89 -2.23
N GLU A 260 18.93 -6.96 -1.16
CA GLU A 260 17.47 -6.91 -1.25
C GLU A 260 16.92 -5.77 -0.41
N GLN A 261 15.95 -5.04 -0.96
CA GLN A 261 15.29 -3.96 -0.24
C GLN A 261 14.35 -4.50 0.83
N LEU A 262 14.13 -3.69 1.87
CA LEU A 262 13.25 -4.04 2.97
C LEU A 262 11.92 -3.30 2.86
N THR A 263 10.82 -3.99 3.18
CA THR A 263 9.52 -3.38 3.46
C THR A 263 9.38 -3.14 4.97
N THR A 264 8.73 -2.06 5.37
CA THR A 264 8.52 -1.65 6.77
C THR A 264 7.07 -1.81 7.24
N VAL A 265 6.22 -2.42 6.41
CA VAL A 265 4.83 -2.76 6.72
C VAL A 265 4.58 -4.26 6.53
N THR A 266 3.45 -4.76 7.00
CA THR A 266 3.01 -6.14 6.78
C THR A 266 2.82 -6.43 5.29
N SER A 267 2.98 -7.69 4.88
CA SER A 267 2.73 -8.08 3.47
C SER A 267 1.26 -8.40 3.19
N TYR A 268 0.41 -8.40 4.22
CA TYR A 268 -0.98 -8.85 4.14
C TYR A 268 -1.91 -7.68 3.82
N LEU A 269 -3.09 -7.98 3.27
CA LEU A 269 -4.18 -7.02 3.16
C LEU A 269 -4.97 -7.03 4.48
N ASP A 270 -4.41 -6.38 5.51
CA ASP A 270 -4.91 -6.41 6.88
C ASP A 270 -5.15 -5.01 7.50
N LEU A 271 -5.23 -3.98 6.66
CA LEU A 271 -5.46 -2.59 7.04
C LEU A 271 -4.42 -2.09 8.07
N SER A 272 -3.17 -2.52 7.93
CA SER A 272 -2.02 -2.01 8.69
C SER A 272 -1.90 -0.49 8.59
N LEU A 273 -2.39 0.11 7.50
CA LEU A 273 -2.46 1.57 7.35
C LEU A 273 -3.43 2.26 8.32
N VAL A 274 -4.44 1.55 8.84
CA VAL A 274 -5.34 2.03 9.89
C VAL A 274 -4.81 1.63 11.26
N TYR A 275 -4.44 0.37 11.42
CA TYR A 275 -4.18 -0.22 12.74
C TYR A 275 -2.71 -0.13 13.18
N GLY A 276 -1.79 0.18 12.27
CA GLY A 276 -0.36 0.12 12.50
C GLY A 276 0.22 -1.29 12.36
N ASN A 277 1.54 -1.35 12.43
CA ASN A 277 2.36 -2.53 12.14
C ASN A 277 2.99 -3.15 13.40
N SER A 278 2.57 -2.72 14.59
CA SER A 278 3.01 -3.25 15.88
C SER A 278 2.06 -2.84 17.01
N ASP A 279 2.09 -3.58 18.12
CA ASP A 279 1.35 -3.22 19.34
C ASP A 279 1.71 -1.82 19.85
N GLN A 280 3.00 -1.45 19.77
CA GLN A 280 3.48 -0.14 20.20
C GLN A 280 2.87 0.99 19.37
N GLN A 281 2.81 0.83 18.04
CA GLN A 281 2.21 1.84 17.16
C GLN A 281 0.70 1.92 17.41
N ASN A 282 0.02 0.78 17.48
CA ASN A 282 -1.41 0.71 17.68
C ASN A 282 -1.86 1.30 19.04
N ALA A 283 -1.03 1.19 20.08
CA ALA A 283 -1.31 1.81 21.37
C ALA A 283 -1.44 3.34 21.32
N GLY A 284 -0.83 4.00 20.33
CA GLY A 284 -1.02 5.43 20.07
C GLY A 284 -2.23 5.75 19.17
N LEU A 285 -2.87 4.72 18.61
CA LEU A 285 -3.97 4.83 17.65
C LEU A 285 -5.32 4.34 18.21
N ARG A 286 -5.33 3.59 19.31
CA ARG A 286 -6.54 3.09 19.97
C ARG A 286 -7.05 4.03 21.05
N ALA A 287 -8.37 4.06 21.22
CA ALA A 287 -9.00 4.75 22.34
C ALA A 287 -8.96 3.93 23.64
N PHE A 288 -8.81 2.59 23.54
CA PHE A 288 -8.95 1.65 24.66
C PHE A 288 -10.26 1.79 25.44
N THR A 289 -11.31 2.25 24.76
CA THR A 289 -12.67 2.28 25.29
C THR A 289 -13.65 1.99 24.15
N GLY A 290 -14.61 1.08 24.41
CA GLY A 290 -15.64 0.68 23.44
C GLY A 290 -15.11 -0.08 22.22
N GLY A 291 -13.86 -0.55 22.25
CA GLY A 291 -13.18 -1.18 21.13
C GLY A 291 -12.81 -0.20 20.01
N ARG A 292 -12.84 1.12 20.25
CA ARG A 292 -12.67 2.15 19.23
C ARG A 292 -11.21 2.48 18.93
N MET A 293 -10.98 3.00 17.72
CA MET A 293 -9.80 3.79 17.37
C MET A 293 -9.92 5.21 17.96
N ALA A 294 -8.79 5.79 18.32
CA ALA A 294 -8.70 7.15 18.83
C ALA A 294 -9.10 8.14 17.73
N VAL A 295 -9.90 9.12 18.10
CA VAL A 295 -10.36 10.22 17.26
C VAL A 295 -10.34 11.52 18.04
N VAL A 296 -10.33 12.64 17.33
CA VAL A 296 -10.53 13.97 17.89
C VAL A 296 -11.75 14.57 17.22
N GLU A 297 -12.69 15.04 18.04
CA GLU A 297 -13.88 15.72 17.55
C GLU A 297 -13.55 17.18 17.22
N ARG A 298 -13.86 17.61 15.98
CA ARG A 298 -13.81 19.02 15.55
C ARG A 298 -15.03 19.32 14.71
N ASP A 299 -15.70 20.43 15.02
CA ASP A 299 -16.91 20.89 14.35
C ASP A 299 -18.02 19.82 14.22
N GLY A 300 -18.13 18.95 15.23
CA GLY A 300 -19.13 17.88 15.28
C GLY A 300 -18.78 16.62 14.50
N TYR A 301 -17.56 16.50 13.95
CA TYR A 301 -17.10 15.33 13.21
C TYR A 301 -15.88 14.67 13.86
N GLU A 302 -15.77 13.36 13.69
CA GLU A 302 -14.63 12.58 14.20
C GLU A 302 -13.49 12.53 13.18
N TRP A 303 -12.32 12.98 13.59
CA TRP A 303 -11.11 13.00 12.76
C TRP A 303 -10.01 12.14 13.37
N PRO A 304 -9.02 11.67 12.58
CA PRO A 304 -7.84 11.04 13.13
C PRO A 304 -7.12 11.96 14.15
N PRO A 305 -6.39 11.38 15.12
CA PRO A 305 -5.61 12.16 16.06
C PRO A 305 -4.56 13.03 15.38
N ASN A 306 -4.14 14.11 16.04
CA ASN A 306 -3.04 14.93 15.56
C ASN A 306 -1.72 14.18 15.67
N ASN A 307 -0.88 14.27 14.64
CA ASN A 307 0.45 13.70 14.64
C ASN A 307 1.36 14.47 15.61
N PRO A 308 1.94 13.82 16.62
CA PRO A 308 2.84 14.50 17.57
C PRO A 308 4.10 15.07 16.90
N ASN A 309 4.45 14.58 15.70
CA ASN A 309 5.59 15.03 14.90
C ASN A 309 5.14 15.81 13.65
N ALA A 310 4.06 16.60 13.74
CA ALA A 310 3.45 17.31 12.61
C ALA A 310 4.46 18.08 11.73
N THR A 311 5.44 18.77 12.32
CA THR A 311 6.45 19.55 11.59
C THR A 311 7.38 18.72 10.70
N ALA A 312 7.48 17.41 10.96
CA ALA A 312 8.31 16.50 10.17
C ALA A 312 7.49 15.77 9.10
N GLU A 313 6.19 15.57 9.32
CA GLU A 313 5.31 14.74 8.47
C GLU A 313 4.44 15.55 7.51
N CYS A 314 4.16 16.80 7.86
CA CYS A 314 3.28 17.68 7.08
C CYS A 314 3.96 19.01 6.73
N GLU A 315 3.45 19.63 5.68
CA GLU A 315 3.92 20.92 5.15
C GLU A 315 2.99 22.06 5.55
N ASN A 316 2.66 22.10 6.84
CA ASN A 316 1.76 23.09 7.42
C ASN A 316 2.35 24.50 7.32
N GLU A 317 1.56 25.47 6.83
CA GLU A 317 1.97 26.88 6.79
C GLU A 317 1.73 27.60 8.12
N SER A 318 0.77 27.12 8.92
CA SER A 318 0.48 27.64 10.26
C SER A 318 0.43 26.52 11.30
N ARG A 319 0.57 26.89 12.59
CA ARG A 319 0.51 25.93 13.70
C ARG A 319 -0.89 25.35 13.93
N ASP A 320 -1.91 25.98 13.37
CA ASP A 320 -3.30 25.59 13.54
C ASP A 320 -3.76 24.61 12.45
N GLU A 321 -2.94 24.39 11.42
CA GLU A 321 -3.23 23.36 10.40
C GLU A 321 -3.10 21.96 10.98
N VAL A 322 -4.05 21.10 10.62
CA VAL A 322 -4.08 19.71 11.04
C VAL A 322 -3.01 18.88 10.33
N CYS A 323 -2.53 17.85 11.01
CA CYS A 323 -1.66 16.83 10.45
C CYS A 323 -2.06 15.50 11.09
N TYR A 324 -2.57 14.56 10.32
CA TYR A 324 -3.19 13.36 10.86
C TYR A 324 -2.16 12.30 11.25
N LEU A 325 -2.50 11.54 12.30
CA LEU A 325 -1.82 10.33 12.72
C LEU A 325 -2.66 9.10 12.33
N ALA A 326 -2.02 8.13 11.69
CA ALA A 326 -2.62 6.85 11.33
C ALA A 326 -1.58 5.71 11.45
N GLY A 327 -1.99 4.49 11.08
CA GLY A 327 -1.10 3.32 11.00
C GLY A 327 -0.04 3.44 9.90
N ASP A 328 -0.31 4.20 8.85
CA ASP A 328 0.64 4.51 7.78
C ASP A 328 1.11 5.97 7.85
N ALA A 329 2.43 6.18 7.79
CA ALA A 329 3.03 7.50 7.85
C ALA A 329 2.69 8.40 6.65
N ARG A 330 2.21 7.82 5.54
CA ARG A 330 1.84 8.54 4.31
C ARG A 330 0.40 9.01 4.31
N VAL A 331 -0.35 8.89 5.42
CA VAL A 331 -1.76 9.29 5.51
C VAL A 331 -2.03 10.70 5.00
N ASN A 332 -1.11 11.64 5.22
CA ASN A 332 -1.27 13.04 4.82
C ASN A 332 -0.82 13.33 3.38
N GLN A 333 -0.37 12.32 2.63
CA GLN A 333 0.35 12.53 1.38
C GLN A 333 -0.46 13.32 0.37
N ASN A 334 -1.74 13.02 0.17
CA ASN A 334 -2.64 13.80 -0.68
C ASN A 334 -4.09 13.72 -0.14
N PRO A 335 -4.99 14.65 -0.52
CA PRO A 335 -6.33 14.70 0.05
C PRO A 335 -7.18 13.44 -0.16
N GLY A 336 -7.12 12.84 -1.35
CA GLY A 336 -7.89 11.63 -1.66
C GLY A 336 -7.49 10.44 -0.79
N LEU A 337 -6.18 10.23 -0.61
CA LEU A 337 -5.63 9.18 0.25
C LEU A 337 -6.08 9.38 1.69
N THR A 338 -5.95 10.60 2.21
CA THR A 338 -6.35 10.93 3.57
C THR A 338 -7.84 10.65 3.79
N ILE A 339 -8.71 11.04 2.87
CA ILE A 339 -10.16 10.79 2.96
C ILE A 339 -10.45 9.28 3.04
N MET A 340 -9.83 8.47 2.18
CA MET A 340 -10.01 7.02 2.20
C MET A 340 -9.58 6.40 3.54
N GLN A 341 -8.46 6.85 4.13
CA GLN A 341 -8.02 6.37 5.44
C GLN A 341 -8.97 6.80 6.57
N ILE A 342 -9.52 8.03 6.51
CA ILE A 342 -10.54 8.50 7.46
C ILE A 342 -11.78 7.61 7.37
N ILE A 343 -12.23 7.28 6.16
CA ILE A 343 -13.40 6.42 5.94
C ILE A 343 -13.18 5.03 6.54
N LEU A 344 -12.01 4.43 6.35
CA LEU A 344 -11.68 3.13 6.92
C LEU A 344 -11.56 3.15 8.45
N LEU A 345 -11.06 4.24 9.03
CA LEU A 345 -11.03 4.44 10.48
C LEU A 345 -12.45 4.60 11.04
N ARG A 346 -13.28 5.43 10.42
CA ARG A 346 -14.68 5.64 10.81
C ARG A 346 -15.49 4.35 10.70
N GLU A 347 -15.24 3.53 9.69
CA GLU A 347 -15.92 2.23 9.53
C GLU A 347 -15.59 1.31 10.70
N HIS A 348 -14.33 1.28 11.17
CA HIS A 348 -13.98 0.53 12.38
C HIS A 348 -14.81 0.99 13.58
N ASN A 349 -14.86 2.30 13.83
CA ASN A 349 -15.58 2.86 14.97
C ASN A 349 -17.10 2.61 14.86
N ARG A 350 -17.67 2.71 13.66
CA ARG A 350 -19.07 2.36 13.38
C ARG A 350 -19.36 0.91 13.70
N ILE A 351 -18.50 -0.02 13.26
CA ILE A 351 -18.64 -1.45 13.55
C ILE A 351 -18.54 -1.70 15.06
N ALA A 352 -17.53 -1.14 15.73
CA ALA A 352 -17.33 -1.29 17.17
C ALA A 352 -18.56 -0.84 17.98
N ASP A 353 -19.13 0.32 17.66
CA ASP A 353 -20.33 0.83 18.31
C ASP A 353 -21.54 -0.08 18.13
N GLN A 354 -21.74 -0.63 16.92
CA GLN A 354 -22.85 -1.54 16.66
C GLN A 354 -22.66 -2.87 17.39
N LEU A 355 -21.44 -3.41 17.39
CA LEU A 355 -21.12 -4.62 18.14
C LEU A 355 -21.35 -4.41 19.65
N GLN A 356 -20.98 -3.26 20.21
CA GLN A 356 -21.22 -2.95 21.61
C GLN A 356 -22.72 -2.86 21.94
N LYS A 357 -23.53 -2.32 21.02
CA LYS A 357 -25.00 -2.28 21.18
C LYS A 357 -25.60 -3.69 21.20
N TYR A 358 -25.14 -4.60 20.34
CA TYR A 358 -25.63 -5.97 20.29
C TYR A 358 -25.07 -6.86 21.40
N ASN A 359 -23.85 -6.57 21.85
CA ASN A 359 -23.11 -7.34 22.84
C ASN A 359 -22.59 -6.44 23.99
N PRO A 360 -23.46 -5.92 24.87
CA PRO A 360 -23.05 -5.02 25.95
C PRO A 360 -22.07 -5.64 26.96
N HIS A 361 -21.96 -6.98 26.98
CA HIS A 361 -21.04 -7.74 27.83
C HIS A 361 -19.63 -7.88 27.25
N TRP A 362 -19.40 -7.51 25.99
CA TRP A 362 -18.06 -7.56 25.40
C TRP A 362 -17.16 -6.46 25.95
N GLU A 363 -15.97 -6.84 26.38
CA GLU A 363 -14.92 -5.91 26.81
C GLU A 363 -14.26 -5.21 25.61
N ASP A 364 -13.52 -4.12 25.89
CA ASP A 364 -12.84 -3.30 24.89
C ASP A 364 -12.02 -4.12 23.87
N GLU A 365 -11.18 -5.03 24.36
CA GLU A 365 -10.30 -5.81 23.50
C GLU A 365 -11.06 -6.71 22.53
N LEU A 366 -12.15 -7.35 22.99
CA LEU A 366 -12.95 -8.20 22.13
C LEU A 366 -13.69 -7.38 21.07
N LEU A 367 -14.24 -6.22 21.45
CA LEU A 367 -14.88 -5.29 20.51
C LEU A 367 -13.90 -4.82 19.44
N PHE A 368 -12.69 -4.40 19.85
CA PHE A 368 -11.64 -3.94 18.94
C PHE A 368 -11.25 -5.04 17.93
N GLN A 369 -11.00 -6.26 18.41
CA GLN A 369 -10.54 -7.34 17.55
C GLN A 369 -11.62 -7.81 16.57
N GLU A 370 -12.89 -7.89 16.99
CA GLU A 370 -13.98 -8.25 16.08
C GLU A 370 -14.27 -7.11 15.08
N ALA A 371 -14.26 -5.85 15.52
CA ALA A 371 -14.43 -4.70 14.61
C ALA A 371 -13.30 -4.63 13.57
N ARG A 372 -12.04 -4.80 14.00
CA ARG A 372 -10.87 -4.90 13.10
C ARG A 372 -11.03 -6.05 12.12
N ARG A 373 -11.41 -7.23 12.60
CA ARG A 373 -11.57 -8.44 11.77
C ARG A 373 -12.68 -8.28 10.71
N ILE A 374 -13.81 -7.66 11.06
CA ILE A 374 -14.90 -7.38 10.11
C ILE A 374 -14.46 -6.33 9.08
N ASN A 375 -13.85 -5.23 9.51
CA ASN A 375 -13.39 -4.17 8.61
C ASN A 375 -12.34 -4.70 7.61
N VAL A 376 -11.37 -5.51 8.08
CA VAL A 376 -10.41 -6.21 7.20
C VAL A 376 -11.13 -7.12 6.21
N ALA A 377 -12.18 -7.84 6.63
CA ALA A 377 -12.93 -8.71 5.74
C ALA A 377 -13.72 -7.94 4.67
N GLN A 378 -14.33 -6.81 5.02
CA GLN A 378 -14.96 -5.89 4.07
C GLN A 378 -13.92 -5.37 3.05
N TYR A 379 -12.77 -4.92 3.55
CA TYR A 379 -11.66 -4.44 2.73
C TYR A 379 -11.13 -5.52 1.75
N GLN A 380 -10.86 -6.73 2.23
CA GLN A 380 -10.44 -7.85 1.39
C GLN A 380 -11.49 -8.21 0.34
N HIS A 381 -12.78 -8.15 0.70
CA HIS A 381 -13.87 -8.40 -0.25
C HIS A 381 -13.90 -7.35 -1.36
N ILE A 382 -13.89 -6.06 -1.00
CA ILE A 382 -13.85 -4.95 -1.96
C ILE A 382 -12.63 -5.09 -2.88
N ASN A 383 -11.46 -5.40 -2.33
CA ASN A 383 -10.24 -5.58 -3.11
C ASN A 383 -10.38 -6.69 -4.16
N TYR A 384 -10.79 -7.90 -3.77
CA TYR A 384 -10.80 -9.04 -4.69
C TYR A 384 -12.00 -9.09 -5.63
N TYR A 385 -13.16 -8.58 -5.20
CA TYR A 385 -14.42 -8.75 -5.93
C TYR A 385 -15.00 -7.47 -6.53
N GLU A 386 -14.58 -6.28 -6.08
CA GLU A 386 -14.99 -5.00 -6.64
C GLU A 386 -13.87 -4.34 -7.45
N TRP A 387 -12.66 -4.24 -6.88
CA TRP A 387 -11.56 -3.44 -7.44
C TRP A 387 -10.61 -4.22 -8.35
N LEU A 388 -9.95 -5.29 -7.89
CA LEU A 388 -8.99 -6.06 -8.69
C LEU A 388 -9.53 -6.55 -10.05
N PRO A 389 -10.83 -6.94 -10.19
CA PRO A 389 -11.37 -7.35 -11.47
C PRO A 389 -11.36 -6.25 -12.54
N ILE A 390 -11.32 -4.96 -12.16
CA ILE A 390 -11.16 -3.83 -13.08
C ILE A 390 -9.81 -3.93 -13.80
N PHE A 391 -8.76 -4.22 -13.04
CA PHE A 391 -7.38 -4.17 -13.53
C PHE A 391 -6.89 -5.48 -14.11
N LEU A 392 -7.22 -6.60 -13.46
CA LEU A 392 -6.74 -7.91 -13.85
C LEU A 392 -7.70 -8.61 -14.81
N GLY A 393 -8.95 -8.17 -14.85
CA GLY A 393 -10.03 -8.81 -15.59
C GLY A 393 -10.63 -9.98 -14.83
N TRP A 394 -11.95 -9.96 -14.67
CA TRP A 394 -12.70 -10.98 -13.93
C TRP A 394 -12.38 -12.41 -14.38
N GLU A 395 -12.41 -12.68 -15.69
CA GLU A 395 -12.16 -14.04 -16.21
C GLU A 395 -10.71 -14.48 -15.99
N ASN A 396 -9.73 -13.57 -16.10
CA ASN A 396 -8.34 -13.87 -15.78
C ASN A 396 -8.18 -14.21 -14.29
N MET A 397 -8.86 -13.48 -13.41
CA MET A 397 -8.81 -13.77 -11.97
C MET A 397 -9.47 -15.10 -11.61
N VAL A 398 -10.59 -15.47 -12.25
CA VAL A 398 -11.22 -16.79 -12.08
C VAL A 398 -10.30 -17.89 -12.59
N LYS A 399 -9.72 -17.73 -13.79
CA LYS A 399 -8.81 -18.69 -14.42
C LYS A 399 -7.59 -18.97 -13.53
N ASN A 400 -7.02 -17.92 -12.94
CA ASN A 400 -5.83 -17.99 -12.10
C ASN A 400 -6.13 -18.16 -10.61
N ARG A 401 -7.39 -18.47 -10.24
CA ARG A 401 -7.80 -18.80 -8.86
C ARG A 401 -7.58 -17.66 -7.84
N LEU A 402 -7.67 -16.41 -8.27
CA LEU A 402 -7.68 -15.26 -7.37
C LEU A 402 -9.09 -15.04 -6.78
N ILE A 403 -10.13 -15.36 -7.56
CA ILE A 403 -11.54 -15.31 -7.16
C ILE A 403 -12.28 -16.55 -7.62
N TYR A 404 -13.44 -16.78 -6.98
CA TYR A 404 -14.26 -17.96 -7.19
C TYR A 404 -15.72 -17.58 -7.42
N ARG A 405 -16.40 -18.32 -8.30
CA ARG A 405 -17.85 -18.22 -8.53
C ARG A 405 -18.58 -19.09 -7.50
N VAL A 406 -18.83 -18.54 -6.32
CA VAL A 406 -19.45 -19.26 -5.19
C VAL A 406 -20.66 -18.52 -4.62
N LYS A 407 -21.54 -19.24 -3.93
CA LYS A 407 -22.70 -18.65 -3.24
C LYS A 407 -22.28 -17.92 -1.97
N GLY A 408 -23.10 -16.98 -1.50
CA GLY A 408 -22.78 -16.06 -0.39
C GLY A 408 -22.20 -16.69 0.88
N GLY A 409 -22.63 -17.89 1.31
CA GLY A 409 -22.12 -18.55 2.52
C GLY A 409 -21.12 -19.70 2.29
N GLU A 410 -20.57 -19.85 1.08
CA GLU A 410 -19.61 -20.91 0.76
C GLU A 410 -18.17 -20.46 1.04
N TYR A 411 -17.46 -21.27 1.84
CA TYR A 411 -16.04 -21.08 2.16
C TYR A 411 -15.13 -21.46 1.00
N ILE A 412 -13.98 -20.80 0.93
CA ILE A 412 -12.87 -21.18 0.07
C ILE A 412 -11.70 -21.60 0.97
N ASN A 413 -11.17 -22.81 0.78
CA ASN A 413 -10.09 -23.36 1.61
C ASN A 413 -8.84 -23.59 0.77
N ASP A 414 -8.25 -22.50 0.30
CA ASP A 414 -7.10 -22.42 -0.60
C ASP A 414 -5.82 -21.94 0.11
N TYR A 415 -5.85 -21.73 1.43
CA TYR A 415 -4.66 -21.41 2.21
C TYR A 415 -3.59 -22.50 2.07
N ASP A 416 -2.40 -22.08 1.65
CA ASP A 416 -1.23 -22.93 1.48
C ASP A 416 -0.07 -22.38 2.34
N PRO A 417 0.29 -23.08 3.45
CA PRO A 417 1.35 -22.64 4.35
C PRO A 417 2.75 -22.74 3.73
N SER A 418 2.91 -23.30 2.53
CA SER A 418 4.19 -23.31 1.81
C SER A 418 4.44 -22.05 0.98
N GLN A 419 3.40 -21.24 0.75
CA GLN A 419 3.50 -20.02 -0.06
C GLN A 419 4.12 -18.88 0.74
N ASP A 420 5.10 -18.22 0.13
CA ASP A 420 5.74 -17.03 0.68
C ASP A 420 4.82 -15.80 0.48
N PRO A 421 4.34 -15.17 1.56
CA PRO A 421 3.47 -14.01 1.48
C PRO A 421 4.20 -12.71 1.12
N SER A 422 5.54 -12.72 1.02
CA SER A 422 6.33 -11.51 0.78
C SER A 422 5.90 -10.81 -0.50
N VAL A 423 5.70 -9.50 -0.42
CA VAL A 423 5.41 -8.68 -1.60
C VAL A 423 6.59 -8.74 -2.56
N LEU A 424 6.31 -8.98 -3.83
CA LEU A 424 7.30 -9.07 -4.89
C LEU A 424 7.86 -7.68 -5.20
N ASN A 425 9.19 -7.57 -5.30
CA ASN A 425 9.85 -6.31 -5.61
C ASN A 425 9.41 -5.77 -6.99
N SER A 426 9.24 -6.66 -7.98
CA SER A 426 8.71 -6.30 -9.30
C SER A 426 7.25 -5.85 -9.28
N HIS A 427 6.45 -6.34 -8.33
CA HIS A 427 5.09 -5.83 -8.13
C HIS A 427 5.13 -4.41 -7.54
N ALA A 428 5.76 -4.22 -6.38
CA ALA A 428 5.73 -2.96 -5.62
C ALA A 428 6.52 -1.81 -6.30
N THR A 429 7.51 -2.14 -7.12
CA THR A 429 8.42 -1.16 -7.73
C THR A 429 8.19 -0.95 -9.22
N ALA A 430 7.49 -1.85 -9.91
CA ALA A 430 7.23 -1.71 -11.34
C ALA A 430 5.75 -1.91 -11.70
N ALA A 431 5.22 -3.13 -11.63
CA ALA A 431 3.91 -3.44 -12.22
C ALA A 431 2.75 -2.67 -11.57
N PHE A 432 2.72 -2.57 -10.24
CA PHE A 432 1.64 -1.86 -9.52
C PHE A 432 1.78 -0.33 -9.62
N ARG A 433 2.94 0.17 -10.05
CA ARG A 433 3.17 1.60 -10.30
C ARG A 433 2.70 2.05 -11.67
N TYR A 434 2.29 1.12 -12.54
CA TYR A 434 1.67 1.48 -13.81
C TYR A 434 0.44 2.36 -13.59
N PHE A 435 -0.30 2.12 -12.50
CA PHE A 435 -1.45 2.90 -12.06
C PHE A 435 -1.15 4.35 -11.68
N HIS A 436 0.13 4.77 -11.65
CA HIS A 436 0.46 6.19 -11.57
C HIS A 436 0.01 6.99 -12.81
N SER A 437 -0.24 6.35 -13.96
CA SER A 437 -0.82 7.03 -15.12
C SER A 437 -2.27 7.48 -14.88
N GLN A 438 -2.98 6.86 -13.95
CA GLN A 438 -4.37 7.19 -13.60
C GLN A 438 -4.51 8.40 -12.67
N ILE A 439 -3.39 8.96 -12.19
CA ILE A 439 -3.42 10.09 -11.26
C ILE A 439 -3.84 11.35 -12.01
N GLU A 440 -4.94 11.94 -11.57
CA GLU A 440 -5.46 13.23 -12.04
C GLU A 440 -5.04 14.35 -11.07
N GLY A 441 -4.51 15.42 -11.64
CA GLY A 441 -3.93 16.55 -10.93
C GLY A 441 -4.94 17.58 -10.43
N ARG A 442 -6.14 17.61 -11.00
CA ARG A 442 -7.26 18.46 -10.56
C ARG A 442 -8.19 17.66 -9.67
N LEU A 443 -8.58 18.17 -8.51
CA LEU A 443 -9.54 17.49 -7.61
C LEU A 443 -10.84 18.29 -7.53
N ASP A 444 -11.91 17.77 -8.09
CA ASP A 444 -13.21 18.44 -8.13
C ASP A 444 -13.93 18.39 -6.78
N LEU A 445 -14.47 19.53 -6.36
CA LEU A 445 -15.38 19.64 -5.22
C LEU A 445 -16.81 19.40 -5.69
N VAL A 446 -17.34 18.20 -5.47
CA VAL A 446 -18.62 17.78 -6.05
C VAL A 446 -19.76 17.84 -5.05
N SER A 447 -20.81 18.61 -5.37
CA SER A 447 -22.04 18.72 -4.56
C SER A 447 -22.88 17.43 -4.55
N GLU A 448 -23.88 17.35 -3.65
CA GLU A 448 -24.77 16.19 -3.53
C GLU A 448 -25.52 15.86 -4.84
N ILE A 449 -25.86 16.87 -5.65
CA ILE A 449 -26.48 16.70 -6.97
C ILE A 449 -25.48 16.38 -8.09
N ARG A 450 -24.23 16.01 -7.75
CA ARG A 450 -23.16 15.62 -8.67
C ARG A 450 -22.74 16.71 -9.65
N LYS A 451 -22.83 17.97 -9.21
CA LYS A 451 -22.27 19.13 -9.94
C LYS A 451 -20.98 19.60 -9.27
N PRO A 452 -19.89 19.79 -10.05
CA PRO A 452 -18.69 20.47 -9.55
C PRO A 452 -19.02 21.89 -9.08
N THR A 453 -18.46 22.27 -7.94
CA THR A 453 -18.62 23.59 -7.30
C THR A 453 -17.31 24.38 -7.24
N GLY A 454 -16.18 23.70 -7.46
CA GLY A 454 -14.83 24.22 -7.49
C GLY A 454 -13.85 23.07 -7.72
N SER A 455 -12.56 23.37 -7.74
CA SER A 455 -11.51 22.36 -7.87
C SER A 455 -10.26 22.76 -7.11
N LEU A 456 -9.47 21.78 -6.69
CA LEU A 456 -8.15 21.93 -6.09
C LEU A 456 -7.09 21.46 -7.06
N ARG A 457 -5.87 21.96 -6.90
CA ARG A 457 -4.68 21.46 -7.60
C ARG A 457 -3.91 20.52 -6.67
N LEU A 458 -3.62 19.31 -7.12
CA LEU A 458 -2.99 18.26 -6.32
C LEU A 458 -1.64 18.71 -5.73
N SER A 459 -0.80 19.39 -6.53
CA SER A 459 0.52 19.84 -6.06
C SER A 459 0.51 20.89 -4.96
N ASP A 460 -0.64 21.52 -4.68
CA ASP A 460 -0.81 22.50 -3.61
C ASP A 460 -1.07 21.83 -2.25
N TRP A 461 -1.51 20.57 -2.26
CA TRP A 461 -2.04 19.87 -1.09
C TRP A 461 -1.28 18.59 -0.73
N PHE A 462 -0.14 18.34 -1.36
CA PHE A 462 0.72 17.25 -0.93
C PHE A 462 1.23 17.48 0.51
N ASN A 463 1.08 16.48 1.38
CA ASN A 463 1.45 16.56 2.81
C ASN A 463 0.77 17.71 3.59
N ARG A 464 -0.36 18.24 3.11
CA ARG A 464 -1.06 19.38 3.72
C ARG A 464 -2.57 19.12 3.79
N PRO A 465 -3.04 18.37 4.79
CA PRO A 465 -4.40 17.84 4.81
C PRO A 465 -5.47 18.84 5.28
N SER A 466 -5.07 20.06 5.66
CA SER A 466 -5.96 21.08 6.23
C SER A 466 -7.14 21.46 5.34
N ILE A 467 -7.01 21.32 4.02
CA ILE A 467 -8.09 21.58 3.07
C ILE A 467 -9.30 20.66 3.22
N ILE A 468 -9.11 19.48 3.82
CA ILE A 468 -10.16 18.47 3.98
C ILE A 468 -11.22 18.95 4.97
N GLU A 469 -10.81 19.63 6.04
CA GLU A 469 -11.72 20.17 7.06
C GLU A 469 -12.30 21.54 6.68
N ALA A 470 -11.87 22.13 5.56
CA ALA A 470 -12.34 23.44 5.15
C ALA A 470 -13.78 23.37 4.58
N GLY A 471 -14.75 23.88 5.34
CA GLY A 471 -16.16 23.84 4.94
C GLY A 471 -16.64 22.40 4.72
N ASP A 472 -17.35 22.14 3.63
CA ASP A 472 -17.88 20.82 3.29
C ASP A 472 -16.92 19.99 2.40
N ASN A 473 -15.63 20.35 2.35
CA ASN A 473 -14.66 19.74 1.43
C ASN A 473 -14.52 18.24 1.61
N TYR A 474 -14.58 17.71 2.84
CA TYR A 474 -14.52 16.27 3.08
C TYR A 474 -15.58 15.51 2.25
N ASP A 475 -16.83 15.98 2.27
CA ASP A 475 -17.89 15.34 1.50
C ASP A 475 -17.83 15.70 0.01
N PHE A 476 -17.44 16.93 -0.34
CA PHE A 476 -17.28 17.33 -1.73
C PHE A 476 -16.21 16.49 -2.45
N LEU A 477 -15.09 16.25 -1.79
CA LEU A 477 -14.01 15.39 -2.30
C LEU A 477 -14.40 13.91 -2.24
N THR A 478 -15.11 13.45 -1.21
CA THR A 478 -15.65 12.07 -1.17
C THR A 478 -16.57 11.80 -2.36
N ARG A 479 -17.46 12.76 -2.68
CA ARG A 479 -18.29 12.68 -3.89
C ARG A 479 -17.46 12.82 -5.16
N GLY A 480 -16.41 13.65 -5.14
CA GLY A 480 -15.41 13.77 -6.20
C GLY A 480 -14.77 12.41 -6.55
N LEU A 481 -14.28 11.68 -5.56
CA LEU A 481 -13.74 10.32 -5.73
C LEU A 481 -14.73 9.39 -6.43
N ALA A 482 -16.03 9.49 -6.14
CA ALA A 482 -17.05 8.66 -6.79
C ALA A 482 -17.60 9.24 -8.10
N THR A 483 -17.24 10.45 -8.52
CA THR A 483 -17.93 11.14 -9.63
C THR A 483 -16.99 11.66 -10.69
N GLN A 484 -15.81 12.16 -10.33
CA GLN A 484 -14.78 12.63 -11.24
C GLN A 484 -14.13 11.43 -11.93
N PRO A 485 -13.78 11.51 -13.23
CA PRO A 485 -13.00 10.45 -13.86
C PRO A 485 -11.57 10.43 -13.27
N GLU A 486 -10.94 9.26 -13.26
CA GLU A 486 -9.47 9.20 -13.18
C GLU A 486 -8.85 9.52 -14.55
N GLU A 487 -7.52 9.64 -14.62
CA GLU A 487 -6.84 9.61 -15.93
C GLU A 487 -6.86 8.20 -16.52
N LEU A 488 -6.79 8.10 -17.85
CA LEU A 488 -6.75 6.83 -18.55
C LEU A 488 -5.50 6.02 -18.16
N THR A 489 -5.65 4.70 -18.03
CA THR A 489 -4.49 3.82 -17.88
C THR A 489 -3.72 3.73 -19.20
N ASP A 490 -2.78 4.64 -19.46
CA ASP A 490 -2.04 4.67 -20.73
C ASP A 490 -0.57 5.10 -20.55
N THR A 491 0.02 5.74 -21.56
CA THR A 491 1.41 6.22 -21.55
C THR A 491 1.53 7.71 -21.20
N ASN A 492 0.45 8.37 -20.81
CA ASN A 492 0.42 9.75 -20.35
C ASN A 492 0.45 9.81 -18.82
N PHE A 493 1.02 10.91 -18.32
CA PHE A 493 1.09 11.20 -16.89
C PHE A 493 0.78 12.67 -16.69
N ASP A 494 -0.11 12.98 -15.74
CA ASP A 494 -0.49 14.34 -15.42
C ASP A 494 0.75 15.19 -15.03
N ALA A 495 0.77 16.43 -15.51
CA ALA A 495 1.84 17.39 -15.22
C ALA A 495 2.05 17.60 -13.70
N GLU A 496 1.00 17.48 -12.88
CA GLU A 496 1.03 17.60 -11.43
C GLU A 496 1.95 16.59 -10.74
N ILE A 497 2.15 15.42 -11.35
CA ILE A 497 3.09 14.40 -10.85
C ILE A 497 4.35 14.28 -11.70
N LYS A 498 4.37 14.84 -12.92
CA LYS A 498 5.53 14.81 -13.82
C LYS A 498 6.47 16.01 -13.64
N HIS A 499 5.95 17.17 -13.24
CA HIS A 499 6.72 18.42 -13.12
C HIS A 499 6.53 19.12 -11.76
N PHE A 500 5.47 18.79 -11.03
CA PHE A 500 5.05 19.52 -9.82
C PHE A 500 5.01 18.66 -8.55
N LEU A 501 5.46 17.40 -8.62
CA LEU A 501 5.39 16.47 -7.50
C LEU A 501 6.12 17.02 -6.28
N PHE A 502 5.45 17.17 -5.15
CA PHE A 502 6.02 17.74 -3.93
C PHE A 502 6.79 19.07 -4.17
N ARG A 503 6.24 19.98 -5.00
CA ARG A 503 6.90 21.27 -5.31
C ARG A 503 7.04 22.22 -4.12
N ARG A 504 6.27 22.06 -3.04
CA ARG A 504 6.39 22.85 -1.80
C ARG A 504 6.37 24.38 -2.02
N GLY A 505 5.42 24.87 -2.80
CA GLY A 505 5.30 26.29 -3.16
C GLY A 505 6.34 26.79 -4.19
N ARG A 506 7.25 25.95 -4.67
CA ARG A 506 8.21 26.29 -5.73
C ARG A 506 7.56 26.22 -7.11
N PRO A 507 8.19 26.80 -8.15
CA PRO A 507 7.68 26.72 -9.52
C PRO A 507 7.52 25.27 -10.00
N PHE A 508 8.51 24.41 -9.72
CA PHE A 508 8.53 23.00 -10.11
C PHE A 508 8.94 22.10 -8.94
N GLY A 509 8.63 20.82 -9.05
CA GLY A 509 8.87 19.78 -8.06
C GLY A 509 9.71 18.62 -8.61
N GLY A 510 9.36 17.40 -8.24
CA GLY A 510 9.92 16.18 -8.80
C GLY A 510 9.11 15.65 -9.99
N ASP A 511 9.59 14.52 -10.49
CA ASP A 511 8.97 13.73 -11.55
C ASP A 511 8.75 12.30 -11.03
N LEU A 512 7.50 11.92 -10.79
CA LEU A 512 7.15 10.60 -10.25
C LEU A 512 7.59 9.49 -11.19
N ARG A 513 7.43 9.69 -12.51
CA ARG A 513 7.77 8.68 -13.50
C ARG A 513 9.29 8.48 -13.61
N ALA A 514 10.06 9.56 -13.57
CA ALA A 514 11.52 9.47 -13.49
C ALA A 514 11.96 8.80 -12.19
N ILE A 515 11.28 9.05 -11.06
CA ILE A 515 11.54 8.37 -9.79
C ILE A 515 11.28 6.87 -9.91
N ASP A 516 10.22 6.44 -10.58
CA ASP A 516 9.93 5.02 -10.79
C ASP A 516 11.02 4.33 -11.62
N VAL A 517 11.50 4.96 -12.70
CA VAL A 517 12.63 4.47 -13.51
C VAL A 517 13.92 4.40 -12.68
N GLN A 518 14.22 5.44 -11.91
CA GLN A 518 15.40 5.47 -11.05
C GLN A 518 15.33 4.38 -9.96
N ARG A 519 14.13 4.17 -9.38
CA ARG A 519 13.86 3.14 -8.35
C ARG A 519 13.96 1.73 -8.90
N ASN A 520 13.53 1.50 -10.15
CA ASN A 520 13.73 0.22 -10.85
C ASN A 520 15.20 -0.22 -10.79
N ARG A 521 16.12 0.72 -11.11
CA ARG A 521 17.57 0.48 -11.15
C ARG A 521 18.20 0.38 -9.76
N ASP A 522 17.74 1.21 -8.83
CA ASP A 522 18.13 1.16 -7.42
C ASP A 522 17.82 -0.21 -6.79
N HIS A 523 16.68 -0.79 -7.16
CA HIS A 523 16.22 -2.10 -6.69
C HIS A 523 16.81 -3.29 -7.46
N GLY A 524 17.65 -3.03 -8.46
CA GLY A 524 18.26 -4.05 -9.31
C GLY A 524 17.21 -4.98 -9.92
N LEU A 525 16.08 -4.46 -10.40
CA LEU A 525 15.10 -5.29 -11.10
C LEU A 525 15.70 -5.82 -12.40
N ALA A 526 15.40 -7.07 -12.75
CA ALA A 526 15.74 -7.61 -14.07
C ALA A 526 15.05 -6.78 -15.17
N GLY A 527 15.61 -6.81 -16.39
CA GLY A 527 15.13 -5.99 -17.50
C GLY A 527 13.76 -6.44 -17.99
N TYR A 528 13.10 -5.59 -18.77
CA TYR A 528 11.82 -5.90 -19.40
C TYR A 528 11.89 -7.21 -20.23
N ASN A 529 12.93 -7.39 -21.04
CA ASN A 529 13.09 -8.58 -21.87
C ASN A 529 13.23 -9.88 -21.06
N ASP A 530 13.81 -9.80 -19.85
CA ASP A 530 13.94 -10.94 -18.93
C ASP A 530 12.56 -11.32 -18.35
N TYR A 531 11.74 -10.34 -17.99
CA TYR A 531 10.38 -10.57 -17.49
C TYR A 531 9.41 -11.00 -18.59
N ARG A 532 9.55 -10.46 -19.80
CA ARG A 532 8.79 -10.90 -20.98
C ARG A 532 8.99 -12.40 -21.20
N GLU A 533 10.24 -12.85 -21.18
CA GLU A 533 10.61 -14.27 -21.29
C GLU A 533 10.05 -15.11 -20.14
N PHE A 534 10.22 -14.64 -18.90
CA PHE A 534 9.66 -15.31 -17.72
C PHE A 534 8.14 -15.49 -17.79
N CYS A 535 7.42 -14.49 -18.29
CA CYS A 535 5.97 -14.50 -18.44
C CYS A 535 5.48 -15.26 -19.68
N GLY A 536 6.37 -15.99 -20.37
CA GLY A 536 6.02 -16.96 -21.41
C GLY A 536 6.02 -16.39 -22.84
N PHE A 537 6.49 -15.16 -23.04
CA PHE A 537 6.70 -14.60 -24.36
C PHE A 537 8.12 -14.90 -24.85
N LYS A 538 8.35 -14.82 -26.17
CA LYS A 538 9.69 -15.01 -26.71
C LYS A 538 10.60 -13.87 -26.23
N ARG A 539 11.88 -14.14 -25.94
CA ARG A 539 12.86 -13.05 -25.76
C ARG A 539 13.04 -12.28 -27.07
N ALA A 540 12.96 -10.94 -27.03
CA ALA A 540 13.23 -10.11 -28.20
C ALA A 540 14.74 -10.12 -28.51
N SER A 541 15.07 -10.30 -29.78
CA SER A 541 16.47 -10.22 -30.28
C SER A 541 16.68 -9.01 -31.19
N THR A 542 15.59 -8.47 -31.75
CA THR A 542 15.54 -7.27 -32.58
C THR A 542 14.47 -6.30 -32.05
N TRP A 543 14.56 -5.02 -32.39
CA TRP A 543 13.57 -4.03 -31.92
C TRP A 543 12.18 -4.34 -32.47
N GLU A 544 12.11 -4.89 -33.68
CA GLU A 544 10.88 -5.33 -34.33
C GLU A 544 10.21 -6.49 -33.59
N ASP A 545 10.96 -7.34 -32.87
CA ASP A 545 10.39 -8.43 -32.05
C ASP A 545 9.55 -7.90 -30.86
N LEU A 546 9.62 -6.61 -30.54
CA LEU A 546 8.79 -5.96 -29.51
C LEU A 546 7.43 -5.52 -30.04
N MET A 547 7.25 -5.46 -31.37
CA MET A 547 6.02 -4.97 -31.99
C MET A 547 4.83 -5.94 -31.87
N ASP A 548 5.05 -7.12 -31.29
CA ASP A 548 3.97 -8.04 -30.93
C ASP A 548 3.16 -7.56 -29.72
N LEU A 549 3.76 -6.75 -28.84
CA LEU A 549 3.14 -6.21 -27.64
C LEU A 549 3.18 -4.67 -27.56
N ILE A 550 4.16 -4.01 -28.18
CA ILE A 550 4.40 -2.57 -28.05
C ILE A 550 4.15 -1.88 -29.40
N SER A 551 3.59 -0.67 -29.39
CA SER A 551 3.33 0.08 -30.63
C SER A 551 4.63 0.39 -31.41
N PRO A 552 4.62 0.43 -32.75
CA PRO A 552 5.81 0.78 -33.54
C PRO A 552 6.41 2.14 -33.16
N GLN A 553 5.56 3.11 -32.79
CA GLN A 553 5.97 4.44 -32.35
C GLN A 553 6.75 4.36 -31.03
N ASP A 554 6.28 3.57 -30.06
CA ASP A 554 6.95 3.42 -28.77
C ASP A 554 8.22 2.57 -28.88
N VAL A 555 8.24 1.56 -29.76
CA VAL A 555 9.47 0.82 -30.10
C VAL A 555 10.53 1.78 -30.65
N SER A 556 10.16 2.72 -31.52
CA SER A 556 11.10 3.72 -32.04
C SER A 556 11.65 4.65 -30.95
N LYS A 557 10.81 5.06 -29.99
CA LYS A 557 11.26 5.82 -28.81
C LYS A 557 12.26 5.00 -27.98
N LEU A 558 11.94 3.72 -27.70
CA LEU A 558 12.82 2.83 -26.95
C LEU A 558 14.18 2.66 -27.65
N GLN A 559 14.19 2.45 -28.96
CA GLN A 559 15.40 2.35 -29.77
C GLN A 559 16.24 3.64 -29.74
N SER A 560 15.60 4.80 -29.64
CA SER A 560 16.30 6.08 -29.52
C SER A 560 16.90 6.32 -28.13
N LEU A 561 16.35 5.67 -27.10
CA LEU A 561 16.75 5.84 -25.70
C LEU A 561 17.81 4.82 -25.29
N TYR A 562 17.56 3.52 -25.52
CA TYR A 562 18.36 2.42 -24.97
C TYR A 562 19.34 1.87 -26.00
N ALA A 563 20.56 1.54 -25.56
CA ALA A 563 21.60 0.97 -26.42
C ALA A 563 21.28 -0.48 -26.85
N SER A 564 20.55 -1.23 -26.02
CA SER A 564 20.14 -2.60 -26.26
C SER A 564 18.71 -2.85 -25.76
N ILE A 565 18.03 -3.83 -26.34
CA ILE A 565 16.71 -4.30 -25.89
C ILE A 565 16.78 -4.86 -24.46
N ASP A 566 17.92 -5.44 -24.09
CA ASP A 566 18.17 -6.01 -22.76
C ASP A 566 18.43 -4.95 -21.67
N ASP A 567 18.53 -3.68 -22.07
CA ASP A 567 18.70 -2.52 -21.19
C ASP A 567 17.37 -1.88 -20.78
N ILE A 568 16.25 -2.25 -21.41
CA ILE A 568 14.94 -1.65 -21.14
C ILE A 568 14.55 -1.95 -19.69
N ASP A 569 14.34 -0.89 -18.90
CA ASP A 569 13.86 -1.00 -17.52
C ASP A 569 12.48 -1.70 -17.50
N LEU A 570 12.24 -2.62 -16.56
CA LEU A 570 10.95 -3.33 -16.44
C LEU A 570 9.78 -2.36 -16.36
N THR A 571 9.89 -1.33 -15.52
CA THR A 571 8.83 -0.33 -15.36
C THR A 571 8.53 0.38 -16.68
N VAL A 572 9.51 0.54 -17.57
CA VAL A 572 9.34 1.23 -18.86
C VAL A 572 8.70 0.31 -19.88
N GLY A 573 9.32 -0.84 -20.18
CA GLY A 573 8.83 -1.74 -21.21
C GLY A 573 7.44 -2.29 -20.90
N GLY A 574 7.18 -2.68 -19.64
CA GLY A 574 5.86 -3.20 -19.25
C GLY A 574 4.74 -2.16 -19.31
N SER A 575 5.04 -0.85 -19.19
CA SER A 575 4.04 0.22 -19.31
C SER A 575 3.68 0.55 -20.76
N LEU A 576 4.47 0.09 -21.72
CA LEU A 576 4.29 0.36 -23.15
C LEU A 576 3.59 -0.79 -23.87
N GLU A 577 3.33 -1.90 -23.17
CA GLU A 577 2.58 -3.02 -23.72
C GLU A 577 1.10 -2.66 -23.91
N ALA A 578 0.53 -3.09 -25.03
CA ALA A 578 -0.91 -3.08 -25.25
C ALA A 578 -1.61 -3.93 -24.18
N HIS A 579 -2.74 -3.44 -23.69
CA HIS A 579 -3.51 -4.12 -22.66
C HIS A 579 -4.06 -5.45 -23.13
N VAL A 580 -4.12 -6.41 -22.21
CA VAL A 580 -4.85 -7.67 -22.41
C VAL A 580 -6.34 -7.38 -22.37
N ASN A 581 -7.12 -7.98 -23.27
CA ASN A 581 -8.58 -7.82 -23.31
C ASN A 581 -9.23 -8.04 -21.92
N GLY A 582 -9.97 -7.03 -21.46
CA GLY A 582 -10.67 -7.05 -20.17
C GLY A 582 -9.77 -6.78 -18.95
N ALA A 583 -8.51 -6.40 -19.15
CA ALA A 583 -7.59 -5.97 -18.11
C ALA A 583 -7.01 -4.59 -18.49
N LEU A 584 -6.47 -3.88 -17.49
CA LEU A 584 -5.83 -2.57 -17.67
C LEU A 584 -4.29 -2.68 -17.60
N ALA A 585 -3.76 -3.81 -18.03
CA ALA A 585 -2.32 -4.07 -18.01
C ALA A 585 -1.93 -4.91 -19.22
N GLY A 586 -0.73 -4.67 -19.73
CA GLY A 586 -0.10 -5.56 -20.70
C GLY A 586 0.25 -6.93 -20.11
N PRO A 587 0.54 -7.94 -20.95
CA PRO A 587 0.74 -9.31 -20.50
C PRO A 587 1.83 -9.50 -19.43
N THR A 588 2.93 -8.75 -19.50
CA THR A 588 4.05 -8.88 -18.55
C THR A 588 3.65 -8.35 -17.17
N PHE A 589 3.01 -7.19 -17.10
CA PHE A 589 2.49 -6.67 -15.83
C PHE A 589 1.34 -7.52 -15.31
N LEU A 590 0.41 -7.95 -16.16
CA LEU A 590 -0.69 -8.82 -15.75
C LEU A 590 -0.17 -10.13 -15.12
N CYS A 591 0.88 -10.73 -15.69
CA CYS A 591 1.57 -11.89 -15.14
C CYS A 591 2.11 -11.65 -13.72
N ILE A 592 2.85 -10.54 -13.51
CA ILE A 592 3.41 -10.18 -12.19
C ILE A 592 2.31 -9.88 -11.17
N LEU A 593 1.30 -9.10 -11.56
CA LEU A 593 0.18 -8.72 -10.70
C LEU A 593 -0.65 -9.94 -10.29
N THR A 594 -0.95 -10.82 -11.25
CA THR A 594 -1.69 -12.07 -10.99
C THR A 594 -0.96 -12.91 -9.95
N GLU A 595 0.36 -13.08 -10.10
CA GLU A 595 1.17 -13.87 -9.16
C GLU A 595 1.23 -13.24 -7.77
N GLN A 596 1.38 -11.90 -7.68
CA GLN A 596 1.35 -11.23 -6.39
C GLN A 596 0.01 -11.47 -5.67
N PHE A 597 -1.11 -11.19 -6.32
CA PHE A 597 -2.42 -11.26 -5.67
C PHE A 597 -2.88 -12.70 -5.42
N TYR A 598 -2.39 -13.67 -6.20
CA TYR A 598 -2.49 -15.07 -5.85
C TYR A 598 -1.82 -15.34 -4.50
N ARG A 599 -0.52 -15.01 -4.36
CA ARG A 599 0.25 -15.21 -3.11
C ARG A 599 -0.37 -14.49 -1.92
N THR A 600 -0.76 -13.23 -2.08
CA THR A 600 -1.38 -12.44 -1.01
C THR A 600 -2.64 -13.10 -0.44
N ARG A 601 -3.41 -13.82 -1.27
CA ARG A 601 -4.58 -14.58 -0.84
C ARG A 601 -4.19 -15.91 -0.21
N VAL A 602 -3.49 -16.76 -0.96
CA VAL A 602 -3.29 -18.16 -0.54
C VAL A 602 -2.27 -18.30 0.59
N ALA A 603 -1.36 -17.35 0.76
CA ALA A 603 -0.40 -17.35 1.86
C ALA A 603 -0.99 -16.71 3.15
N ASP A 604 -2.25 -16.27 3.12
CA ASP A 604 -2.89 -15.60 4.24
C ASP A 604 -3.81 -16.56 5.04
N ARG A 605 -3.32 -16.99 6.21
CA ARG A 605 -4.09 -17.86 7.12
C ARG A 605 -5.43 -17.28 7.57
N PHE A 606 -5.59 -15.95 7.59
CA PHE A 606 -6.82 -15.27 8.01
C PHE A 606 -7.59 -14.61 6.87
N PHE A 607 -7.34 -14.99 5.61
CA PHE A 607 -8.15 -14.51 4.49
C PHE A 607 -9.64 -14.79 4.73
N TYR A 608 -10.51 -13.79 4.51
CA TYR A 608 -11.87 -13.76 5.07
C TYR A 608 -12.79 -14.93 4.64
N GLU A 609 -12.52 -15.56 3.50
CA GLU A 609 -13.33 -16.66 2.95
C GLU A 609 -13.01 -18.03 3.54
N ARG A 610 -11.97 -18.12 4.37
CA ARG A 610 -11.46 -19.40 4.87
C ARG A 610 -12.38 -20.05 5.89
N GLY A 611 -12.71 -21.33 5.66
CA GLY A 611 -13.60 -22.15 6.50
C GLY A 611 -12.89 -22.90 7.63
N ASP A 612 -11.84 -22.34 8.23
CA ASP A 612 -11.15 -22.94 9.38
C ASP A 612 -12.03 -22.87 10.64
N LYS A 613 -12.20 -23.98 11.36
CA LYS A 613 -13.14 -24.06 12.49
C LYS A 613 -12.89 -23.04 13.61
N GLU A 614 -11.67 -22.54 13.76
CA GLU A 614 -11.32 -21.58 14.80
C GLU A 614 -11.31 -20.13 14.30
N LEU A 615 -11.17 -19.92 12.98
CA LEU A 615 -10.93 -18.59 12.39
C LEU A 615 -12.09 -18.11 11.51
N ALA A 616 -12.94 -19.01 11.04
CA ALA A 616 -13.98 -18.68 10.06
C ALA A 616 -15.01 -17.72 10.64
N PHE A 617 -15.52 -16.85 9.79
CA PHE A 617 -16.85 -16.28 9.99
C PHE A 617 -17.88 -17.40 9.84
N THR A 618 -19.06 -17.27 10.47
CA THR A 618 -20.15 -18.19 10.15
C THR A 618 -20.56 -18.02 8.68
N ARG A 619 -21.32 -18.98 8.14
CA ARG A 619 -21.76 -18.90 6.73
C ARG A 619 -22.64 -17.68 6.48
N GLU A 620 -23.45 -17.32 7.48
CA GLU A 620 -24.35 -16.17 7.45
C GLU A 620 -23.53 -14.87 7.55
N GLN A 621 -22.56 -14.80 8.46
CA GLN A 621 -21.62 -13.67 8.56
C GLN A 621 -20.83 -13.45 7.27
N LEU A 622 -20.33 -14.54 6.65
CA LEU A 622 -19.61 -14.47 5.37
C LEU A 622 -20.51 -13.97 4.24
N ALA A 623 -21.79 -14.37 4.23
CA ALA A 623 -22.76 -13.89 3.24
C ALA A 623 -23.04 -12.38 3.40
N GLU A 624 -23.03 -11.86 4.63
CA GLU A 624 -23.16 -10.42 4.88
C GLU A 624 -21.91 -9.64 4.48
N ILE A 625 -20.70 -10.13 4.80
CA ILE A 625 -19.44 -9.49 4.40
C ILE A 625 -19.36 -9.33 2.88
N ARG A 626 -19.86 -10.31 2.11
CA ARG A 626 -19.90 -10.26 0.63
C ARG A 626 -20.88 -9.22 0.06
N LYS A 627 -21.55 -8.42 0.89
CA LYS A 627 -22.32 -7.25 0.48
C LYS A 627 -21.55 -5.94 0.63
N ALA A 628 -20.38 -5.96 1.27
CA ALA A 628 -19.54 -4.78 1.44
C ALA A 628 -19.19 -4.18 0.08
N SER A 629 -19.24 -2.86 -0.02
CA SER A 629 -18.92 -2.13 -1.25
C SER A 629 -18.33 -0.77 -0.92
N MET A 630 -17.50 -0.25 -1.82
CA MET A 630 -16.96 1.12 -1.69
C MET A 630 -18.09 2.16 -1.60
N ALA A 631 -19.18 1.97 -2.36
CA ALA A 631 -20.35 2.84 -2.30
C ALA A 631 -20.95 2.93 -0.90
N ARG A 632 -21.03 1.78 -0.20
CA ARG A 632 -21.55 1.75 1.17
C ARG A 632 -20.59 2.41 2.16
N LEU A 633 -19.28 2.19 2.01
CA LEU A 633 -18.26 2.87 2.85
C LEU A 633 -18.38 4.39 2.75
N PHE A 634 -18.58 4.94 1.55
CA PHE A 634 -18.79 6.38 1.37
C PHE A 634 -20.08 6.88 2.02
N CYS A 635 -21.17 6.13 1.91
CA CYS A 635 -22.45 6.49 2.55
C CYS A 635 -22.37 6.48 4.08
N ASP A 636 -21.77 5.45 4.67
CA ASP A 636 -21.78 5.25 6.12
C ASP A 636 -20.78 6.15 6.86
N ASN A 637 -19.75 6.66 6.17
CA ASN A 637 -18.63 7.35 6.79
C ASN A 637 -18.41 8.80 6.30
N GLY A 638 -19.18 9.23 5.29
CA GLY A 638 -19.34 10.64 4.93
C GLY A 638 -20.05 11.45 6.02
N ASN A 639 -19.85 12.76 6.07
CA ASN A 639 -20.57 13.62 7.02
C ASN A 639 -22.04 13.78 6.59
N HIS A 640 -22.27 14.05 5.30
CA HIS A 640 -23.58 14.29 4.69
C HIS A 640 -23.67 13.71 3.26
N VAL A 641 -23.22 12.47 3.08
CA VAL A 641 -23.38 11.73 1.82
C VAL A 641 -24.70 10.98 1.86
N ALA A 642 -25.73 11.49 1.15
CA ALA A 642 -27.08 10.93 1.21
C ALA A 642 -27.39 9.94 0.07
N SER A 643 -26.60 9.99 -1.00
CA SER A 643 -26.78 9.17 -2.19
C SER A 643 -25.44 8.74 -2.78
N MET A 644 -25.40 7.57 -3.42
CA MET A 644 -24.23 7.08 -4.17
C MET A 644 -24.67 6.11 -5.26
N GLN A 645 -23.90 5.98 -6.34
CA GLN A 645 -24.11 4.90 -7.29
C GLN A 645 -23.63 3.55 -6.73
N PRO A 646 -24.27 2.41 -7.05
CA PRO A 646 -23.93 1.12 -6.45
C PRO A 646 -22.49 0.65 -6.67
N LYS A 647 -21.88 0.97 -7.81
CA LYS A 647 -20.48 0.66 -8.12
C LYS A 647 -19.68 1.94 -8.08
N ALA A 648 -19.10 2.26 -6.93
CA ALA A 648 -18.47 3.57 -6.71
C ALA A 648 -17.20 3.77 -7.55
N PHE A 649 -16.50 2.69 -7.91
CA PHE A 649 -15.35 2.77 -8.81
C PHE A 649 -15.72 3.05 -10.27
N LEU A 650 -16.96 2.79 -10.67
CA LEU A 650 -17.44 3.04 -12.03
C LEU A 650 -18.14 4.39 -12.12
N ARG A 651 -17.98 5.03 -13.27
CA ARG A 651 -18.67 6.26 -13.65
C ARG A 651 -20.19 6.07 -13.57
N ILE A 652 -20.89 7.17 -13.28
CA ILE A 652 -22.35 7.21 -13.30
C ILE A 652 -22.84 6.95 -14.73
N SER A 653 -23.78 6.02 -14.86
CA SER A 653 -24.34 5.62 -16.16
C SER A 653 -25.80 5.19 -16.02
N HIS A 654 -26.44 4.80 -17.12
CA HIS A 654 -27.79 4.24 -17.08
C HIS A 654 -27.90 2.96 -16.23
N SER A 655 -26.83 2.16 -16.13
CA SER A 655 -26.77 0.92 -15.34
C SER A 655 -26.14 1.11 -13.96
N ASN A 656 -25.59 2.29 -13.67
CA ASN A 656 -24.93 2.65 -12.42
C ASN A 656 -25.40 4.03 -11.96
N GLN A 657 -26.71 4.17 -11.76
CA GLN A 657 -27.33 5.43 -11.38
C GLN A 657 -27.10 5.74 -9.91
N VAL A 658 -27.03 7.02 -9.56
CA VAL A 658 -27.00 7.47 -8.17
C VAL A 658 -28.34 7.16 -7.51
N VAL A 659 -28.30 6.44 -6.40
CA VAL A 659 -29.47 6.09 -5.59
C VAL A 659 -29.30 6.56 -4.16
N PRO A 660 -30.39 6.76 -3.39
CA PRO A 660 -30.29 7.02 -1.96
C PRO A 660 -29.49 5.93 -1.25
N CYS A 661 -28.62 6.31 -0.29
CA CYS A 661 -27.80 5.37 0.46
C CYS A 661 -28.60 4.27 1.16
N THR A 662 -29.86 4.55 1.53
CA THR A 662 -30.79 3.58 2.13
C THR A 662 -31.18 2.43 1.21
N GLN A 663 -30.91 2.53 -0.11
CA GLN A 663 -31.15 1.46 -1.08
C GLN A 663 -29.91 0.59 -1.33
N LEU A 664 -28.75 1.01 -0.84
CA LEU A 664 -27.50 0.26 -0.99
C LEU A 664 -27.40 -0.83 0.08
N PRO A 665 -26.97 -2.06 -0.28
CA PRO A 665 -26.79 -3.14 0.68
C PRO A 665 -25.87 -2.74 1.84
N GLU A 666 -26.28 -3.08 3.06
CA GLU A 666 -25.45 -2.97 4.26
C GLU A 666 -24.98 -4.36 4.69
N VAL A 667 -23.82 -4.42 5.35
CA VAL A 667 -23.41 -5.60 6.12
C VAL A 667 -24.22 -5.63 7.41
N ASP A 668 -25.09 -6.63 7.57
CA ASP A 668 -25.90 -6.77 8.78
C ASP A 668 -25.08 -7.28 9.98
N LEU A 669 -24.68 -6.36 10.85
CA LEU A 669 -23.90 -6.65 12.05
C LEU A 669 -24.70 -7.35 13.16
N SER A 670 -26.02 -7.50 13.04
CA SER A 670 -26.81 -8.25 14.03
C SER A 670 -26.44 -9.73 14.08
N LEU A 671 -25.83 -10.27 13.01
CA LEU A 671 -25.30 -11.64 12.94
C LEU A 671 -24.03 -11.87 13.77
N TRP A 672 -23.47 -10.84 14.40
CA TRP A 672 -22.40 -10.95 15.39
C TRP A 672 -22.91 -10.90 16.83
N LYS A 673 -24.23 -10.92 17.04
CA LYS A 673 -24.81 -11.03 18.37
C LYS A 673 -24.45 -12.39 19.01
N ASP A 674 -23.88 -12.34 20.20
CA ASP A 674 -23.49 -13.49 21.01
C ASP A 674 -24.71 -14.05 21.77
N LEU A 675 -25.38 -15.02 21.16
CA LEU A 675 -26.54 -15.70 21.74
C LEU A 675 -26.20 -16.63 22.91
N SER A 676 -24.92 -16.94 23.14
CA SER A 676 -24.52 -17.82 24.25
C SER A 676 -24.74 -17.15 25.60
N TYR A 677 -24.53 -15.83 25.66
CA TYR A 677 -24.78 -15.01 26.84
C TYR A 677 -26.27 -14.91 27.18
N ASP A 678 -27.13 -14.65 26.18
CA ASP A 678 -28.59 -14.59 26.36
C ASP A 678 -29.16 -15.93 26.90
N ASN A 679 -28.64 -17.06 26.38
CA ASN A 679 -29.02 -18.38 26.87
C ASN A 679 -28.54 -18.65 28.31
N SER A 680 -27.35 -18.12 28.68
CA SER A 680 -26.83 -18.22 30.04
C SER A 680 -27.68 -17.42 31.03
N LEU A 681 -28.09 -16.19 30.69
CA LEU A 681 -28.99 -15.37 31.51
C LEU A 681 -30.38 -15.99 31.66
N ASN A 682 -30.94 -16.51 30.56
CA ASN A 682 -32.23 -17.23 30.60
C ASN A 682 -32.15 -18.51 31.44
N SER A 683 -31.03 -19.24 31.39
CA SER A 683 -30.81 -20.40 32.25
C SER A 683 -30.72 -20.01 33.74
N PHE A 684 -30.03 -18.90 34.07
CA PHE A 684 -29.96 -18.37 35.43
C PHE A 684 -31.34 -17.93 35.97
N HIS A 685 -32.18 -17.31 35.13
CA HIS A 685 -33.55 -16.97 35.49
C HIS A 685 -34.45 -18.21 35.67
N TYR A 686 -34.24 -19.28 34.89
CA TYR A 686 -34.94 -20.55 35.08
C TYR A 686 -34.55 -21.23 36.41
N PHE A 687 -33.27 -21.19 36.80
CA PHE A 687 -32.81 -21.74 38.08
C PHE A 687 -33.27 -20.94 39.30
N HIS A 688 -33.53 -19.64 39.18
CA HIS A 688 -34.10 -18.83 40.27
C HIS A 688 -35.61 -19.03 40.46
N ASN A 689 -36.35 -19.42 39.41
CA ASN A 689 -37.78 -19.71 39.52
C ASN A 689 -38.12 -21.10 40.09
N TYR A 690 -37.11 -21.97 40.32
CA TYR A 690 -37.26 -23.25 41.02
C TYR A 690 -36.92 -23.20 42.52
N LYS A 691 -36.71 -22.01 43.10
CA LYS A 691 -36.52 -21.78 44.54
C LYS A 691 -37.65 -20.95 45.18
N LYS A 692 -38.89 -21.17 44.77
CA LYS A 692 -40.08 -20.75 45.53
C LYS A 692 -41.01 -21.92 45.79
#